data_AF-A0A8S1EP67-F1
#
_entry.id   AF-A0A8S1EP67-F1
#
_cell.length_a   1.000
_cell.length_b   1.000
_cell.length_c   1.000
_cell.angle_alpha   90.00
_cell.angle_beta   90.00
_cell.angle_gamma   90.00
#
_symmetry.space_group_name_H-M   'P 1'
#
loop_
_entity.id
_entity.type
_entity.pdbx_description
1 polymer ?
#
loop_
_entity_poly.entity_id
_entity_poly.type
_entity_poly.pdbx_seq_one_letter_code
_entity_poly.pdbx_strand_id
1 'polypeptide(L)'
;MGWVPDDWAIDHDTLIDVGGHMQRMPMFPYFDAAHYLLMCISVREDLGATSTQFSRRHPFSCWLSSMLMSFAGSFLACFLLGEPIISPLKRHNDIILATIVWYCVFYFPFDIVYKLCKIPPIKIILCVLKEVQRTQKIAGGVKYAARLYPESYLVQTLVGVSKGAGSGVVKIVEQLVRGTWVPTNHEILRPSFTTKACAISSIIFTLERHSMYVTAPHDLVYLCVVGFFVYFKLAALLLGVQDALSPIENLFCAVFMGGMFDAFGKAIKATKEAINGNRALTEEEILAKEREKLMKRRKTTLNETPEYFLELWESCPSAKSPLAKKLFRLTMTDSSPEEVHYNKAQEVIVIKGKTSRTEIPLAKSKIEELTAISKAKQGKVQRAKTFSSFAVDPAAQEDFIAFTKCVGDVIENPTKNKRWTALLRALEPFSEGKAANILSTFEQSKLVDSILKFDADEDVNRKTMESLLNAVLCSRVLSYKNENELLQMCIEKGYSTVIEELFVHQDRIISERVLAELLKTAIQGPENLRRKRIEKLILRKYSREALSLSATHSLATGEALEIMKILTEIYQGFEVEELNNDIDEKILASKALSLITVLMNSHANRIINEDKQHQKFAEISNFIIEMQSMISTFSKVQVAFQQTAEECHSNGTVRRIHLKAHKLVL
;
A
#
# COMPACT_ATOMS: atom_id res chain seq x y z
N MET A 1 59.93 -0.73 7.55
CA MET A 1 58.67 -1.36 7.98
C MET A 1 58.97 -2.84 8.22
N GLY A 2 59.23 -3.24 9.45
CA GLY A 2 59.65 -4.61 9.78
C GLY A 2 59.17 -4.98 11.18
N TRP A 3 57.86 -5.23 11.30
CA TRP A 3 57.20 -5.57 12.57
C TRP A 3 56.41 -6.89 12.48
N VAL A 4 56.61 -7.69 11.43
CA VAL A 4 56.08 -9.05 11.33
C VAL A 4 57.28 -10.00 11.37
N PRO A 5 57.34 -10.94 12.33
CA PRO A 5 58.37 -11.98 12.34
C PRO A 5 58.37 -12.74 11.01
N ASP A 6 59.54 -12.99 10.42
CA ASP A 6 59.65 -13.70 9.12
C ASP A 6 59.00 -15.10 9.13
N ASP A 7 58.85 -15.71 10.31
CA ASP A 7 58.14 -16.98 10.53
C ASP A 7 56.61 -16.90 10.29
N TRP A 8 56.04 -15.69 10.22
CA TRP A 8 54.61 -15.43 9.98
C TRP A 8 54.36 -14.85 8.58
N ALA A 9 55.39 -14.70 7.76
CA ALA A 9 55.25 -14.34 6.36
C ALA A 9 54.62 -15.53 5.62
N ILE A 10 53.31 -15.49 5.42
CA ILE A 10 52.62 -16.47 4.58
C ILE A 10 53.19 -16.33 3.17
N ASP A 11 53.80 -17.39 2.68
CA ASP A 11 54.43 -17.43 1.36
C ASP A 11 53.36 -17.22 0.27
N HIS A 12 53.67 -16.41 -0.73
CA HIS A 12 52.73 -16.05 -1.80
C HIS A 12 52.24 -17.28 -2.55
N ASP A 13 53.13 -18.26 -2.74
CA ASP A 13 52.83 -19.52 -3.40
C ASP A 13 51.82 -20.35 -2.60
N THR A 14 51.90 -20.33 -1.26
CA THR A 14 50.90 -21.01 -0.42
C THR A 14 49.51 -20.38 -0.54
N LEU A 15 49.41 -19.06 -0.68
CA LEU A 15 48.13 -18.38 -0.90
C LEU A 15 47.53 -18.72 -2.27
N ILE A 16 48.37 -18.78 -3.31
CA ILE A 16 47.93 -19.20 -4.65
C ILE A 16 47.43 -20.64 -4.61
N ASP A 17 48.17 -21.54 -3.97
CA ASP A 17 47.79 -22.96 -3.85
C ASP A 17 46.47 -23.12 -3.09
N VAL A 18 46.29 -22.40 -1.97
CA VAL A 18 45.04 -22.39 -1.20
C VAL A 18 43.88 -21.84 -2.04
N GLY A 19 44.11 -20.76 -2.78
CA GLY A 19 43.12 -20.19 -3.70
C GLY A 19 42.69 -21.19 -4.77
N GLY A 20 43.64 -21.87 -5.40
CA GLY A 20 43.40 -22.88 -6.43
C GLY A 20 42.66 -24.10 -5.88
N HIS A 21 43.00 -24.55 -4.67
CA HIS A 21 42.26 -25.61 -3.97
C HIS A 21 40.82 -25.20 -3.70
N MET A 22 40.60 -23.99 -3.19
CA MET A 22 39.27 -23.48 -2.86
C MET A 22 38.39 -23.30 -4.09
N GLN A 23 38.96 -22.88 -5.22
CA GLN A 23 38.22 -22.74 -6.47
C GLN A 23 37.74 -24.11 -7.04
N ARG A 24 38.54 -25.16 -6.85
CA ARG A 24 38.27 -26.51 -7.35
C ARG A 24 37.38 -27.34 -6.42
N MET A 25 37.01 -26.83 -5.24
CA MET A 25 36.13 -27.55 -4.32
C MET A 25 34.77 -27.84 -4.97
N PRO A 26 34.28 -29.09 -4.89
CA PRO A 26 32.93 -29.41 -5.35
C PRO A 26 31.89 -28.75 -4.43
N MET A 27 30.99 -27.96 -5.02
CA MET A 27 29.92 -27.29 -4.26
C MET A 27 28.84 -28.28 -3.80
N PHE A 28 28.53 -29.27 -4.64
CA PHE A 28 27.56 -30.31 -4.34
C PHE A 28 28.21 -31.43 -3.50
N PRO A 29 27.54 -31.97 -2.46
CA PRO A 29 26.24 -31.57 -1.94
C PRO A 29 26.31 -30.56 -0.78
N TYR A 30 27.45 -30.43 -0.10
CA TYR A 30 27.52 -29.78 1.22
C TYR A 30 27.31 -28.26 1.19
N PHE A 31 27.98 -27.55 0.27
CA PHE A 31 27.84 -26.10 0.15
C PHE A 31 26.45 -25.73 -0.37
N ASP A 32 25.92 -26.51 -1.30
CA ASP A 32 24.56 -26.32 -1.82
C ASP A 32 23.51 -26.61 -0.75
N ALA A 33 23.67 -27.66 0.06
CA ALA A 33 22.80 -27.95 1.20
C ALA A 33 22.81 -26.80 2.22
N ALA A 34 23.98 -26.23 2.54
CA ALA A 34 24.09 -25.08 3.44
C ALA A 34 23.37 -23.84 2.90
N HIS A 35 23.50 -23.56 1.60
CA HIS A 35 22.75 -22.51 0.93
C HIS A 35 21.23 -22.77 1.00
N TYR A 36 20.76 -23.97 0.61
CA TYR A 36 19.34 -24.32 0.65
C TYR A 36 18.76 -24.26 2.06
N LEU A 37 19.52 -24.69 3.08
CA LEU A 37 19.11 -24.62 4.49
C LEU A 37 18.85 -23.17 4.90
N LEU A 38 19.81 -22.27 4.65
CA LEU A 38 19.67 -20.86 4.99
C LEU A 38 18.55 -20.17 4.20
N MET A 39 18.33 -20.54 2.93
CA MET A 39 17.21 -20.00 2.15
C MET A 39 15.85 -20.49 2.66
N CYS A 40 15.72 -21.77 3.00
CA CYS A 40 14.48 -22.32 3.57
C CYS A 40 14.18 -21.74 4.96
N ILE A 41 15.21 -21.55 5.80
CA ILE A 41 15.08 -20.87 7.09
C ILE A 41 14.62 -19.42 6.89
N SER A 42 15.18 -18.69 5.92
CA SER A 42 14.72 -17.34 5.60
C SER A 42 13.24 -17.31 5.18
N VAL A 43 12.81 -18.22 4.31
CA VAL A 43 11.40 -18.34 3.87
C VAL A 43 10.49 -18.63 5.08
N ARG A 44 10.94 -19.49 5.98
CA ARG A 44 10.20 -19.83 7.20
C ARG A 44 10.11 -18.67 8.19
N GLU A 45 11.18 -17.89 8.36
CA GLU A 45 11.22 -16.70 9.19
C GLU A 45 10.33 -15.59 8.62
N ASP A 46 10.32 -15.42 7.29
CA ASP A 46 9.43 -14.47 6.60
C ASP A 46 7.94 -14.81 6.76
N LEU A 47 7.58 -16.10 6.89
CA LEU A 47 6.22 -16.56 7.19
C LEU A 47 5.79 -16.34 8.66
N GLY A 48 6.74 -16.06 9.56
CA GLY A 48 6.48 -15.77 10.98
C GLY A 48 5.72 -16.87 11.73
N ALA A 49 4.83 -16.45 12.64
CA ALA A 49 4.04 -17.33 13.51
C ALA A 49 3.10 -18.28 12.74
N THR A 50 2.75 -17.95 11.48
CA THR A 50 1.86 -18.76 10.65
C THR A 50 2.59 -19.81 9.81
N SER A 51 3.92 -19.88 9.88
CA SER A 51 4.75 -20.74 9.03
C SER A 51 4.36 -22.23 9.02
N THR A 52 4.07 -22.81 10.19
CA THR A 52 3.67 -24.22 10.32
C THR A 52 2.25 -24.46 9.82
N GLN A 53 1.33 -23.53 10.06
CA GLN A 53 -0.05 -23.62 9.57
C GLN A 53 -0.10 -23.48 8.05
N PHE A 54 0.64 -22.51 7.49
CA PHE A 54 0.73 -22.27 6.06
C PHE A 54 1.35 -23.46 5.32
N SER A 55 2.51 -23.95 5.77
CA SER A 55 3.19 -25.09 5.13
C SER A 55 2.36 -26.38 5.15
N ARG A 56 1.50 -26.58 6.16
CA ARG A 56 0.60 -27.74 6.23
C ARG A 56 -0.67 -27.58 5.38
N ARG A 57 -1.20 -26.38 5.26
CA ARG A 57 -2.40 -26.09 4.45
C ARG A 57 -2.09 -25.96 2.96
N HIS A 58 -0.90 -25.44 2.63
CA HIS A 58 -0.46 -25.14 1.27
C HIS A 58 0.99 -25.63 1.04
N PRO A 59 1.25 -26.96 1.09
CA PRO A 59 2.61 -27.51 1.00
C PRO A 59 3.28 -27.21 -0.35
N PHE A 60 2.53 -27.26 -1.45
CA PHE A 60 3.05 -26.95 -2.78
C PHE A 60 3.50 -25.48 -2.92
N SER A 61 2.70 -24.53 -2.40
CA SER A 61 3.06 -23.11 -2.41
C SER A 61 4.30 -22.85 -1.55
N CYS A 62 4.41 -23.51 -0.39
CA CYS A 62 5.58 -23.45 0.48
C CYS A 62 6.85 -24.02 -0.19
N TRP A 63 6.73 -25.18 -0.84
CA TRP A 63 7.80 -25.79 -1.62
C TRP A 63 8.25 -24.86 -2.76
N LEU A 64 7.30 -24.35 -3.55
CA LEU A 64 7.58 -23.45 -4.66
C LEU A 64 8.30 -22.18 -4.19
N SER A 65 7.85 -21.57 -3.10
CA SER A 65 8.50 -20.40 -2.49
C SER A 65 9.95 -20.71 -2.10
N SER A 66 10.19 -21.89 -1.52
CA SER A 66 11.52 -22.35 -1.14
C SER A 66 12.43 -22.62 -2.34
N MET A 67 11.88 -23.15 -3.45
CA MET A 67 12.60 -23.35 -4.70
C MET A 67 12.93 -22.02 -5.38
N LEU A 68 11.98 -21.07 -5.43
CA LEU A 68 12.21 -19.73 -5.98
C LEU A 68 13.35 -19.02 -5.25
N MET A 69 13.38 -19.08 -3.93
CA MET A 69 14.46 -18.48 -3.14
C MET A 69 15.78 -19.24 -3.27
N SER A 70 15.76 -20.58 -3.28
CA SER A 70 16.97 -21.41 -3.41
C SER A 70 17.68 -21.22 -4.75
N PHE A 71 16.92 -21.09 -5.84
CA PHE A 71 17.43 -20.93 -7.21
C PHE A 71 17.32 -19.50 -7.75
N ALA A 72 17.01 -18.51 -6.90
CA ALA A 72 16.73 -17.13 -7.28
C ALA A 72 17.76 -16.52 -8.24
N GLY A 73 19.05 -16.67 -7.93
CA GLY A 73 20.11 -16.11 -8.78
C GLY A 73 20.17 -16.75 -10.16
N SER A 74 19.78 -18.02 -10.29
CA SER A 74 19.71 -18.67 -11.60
C SER A 74 18.47 -18.27 -12.38
N PHE A 75 17.32 -18.12 -11.73
CA PHE A 75 16.11 -17.58 -12.37
C PHE A 75 16.34 -16.18 -12.92
N LEU A 76 16.92 -15.28 -12.11
CA LEU A 76 17.20 -13.92 -12.52
C LEU A 76 18.24 -13.86 -13.65
N ALA A 77 19.28 -14.70 -13.59
CA ALA A 77 20.28 -14.77 -14.68
C ALA A 77 19.67 -15.26 -16.01
N CYS A 78 18.84 -16.31 -15.98
CA CYS A 78 18.15 -16.78 -17.20
C CYS A 78 17.21 -15.71 -17.75
N PHE A 79 16.49 -15.00 -16.88
CA PHE A 79 15.64 -13.87 -17.27
C PHE A 79 16.43 -12.76 -17.99
N LEU A 80 17.58 -12.35 -17.45
CA LEU A 80 18.42 -11.32 -18.07
C LEU A 80 19.06 -11.77 -19.39
N LEU A 81 19.38 -13.06 -19.52
CA LEU A 81 20.00 -13.62 -20.72
C LEU A 81 18.99 -14.02 -21.80
N GLY A 82 17.68 -13.93 -21.52
CA GLY A 82 16.62 -14.38 -22.43
C GLY A 82 16.54 -15.91 -22.58
N GLU A 83 17.12 -16.65 -21.64
CA GLU A 83 17.04 -18.11 -21.60
C GLU A 83 15.73 -18.57 -20.93
N PRO A 84 15.27 -19.80 -21.20
CA PRO A 84 14.10 -20.34 -20.51
C PRO A 84 14.28 -20.27 -18.99
N ILE A 85 13.41 -19.52 -18.30
CA ILE A 85 13.46 -19.32 -16.84
C ILE A 85 13.38 -20.66 -16.10
N ILE A 86 12.78 -21.69 -16.72
CA ILE A 86 12.68 -23.05 -16.17
C ILE A 86 14.01 -23.82 -16.18
N SER A 87 15.06 -23.34 -16.86
CA SER A 87 16.35 -24.03 -17.02
C SER A 87 17.01 -24.49 -15.71
N PRO A 88 16.96 -23.73 -14.59
CA PRO A 88 17.49 -24.19 -13.32
C PRO A 88 16.82 -25.47 -12.80
N LEU A 89 15.57 -25.74 -13.19
CA LEU A 89 14.81 -26.94 -12.82
C LEU A 89 15.16 -28.18 -13.66
N LYS A 90 16.08 -28.08 -14.62
CA LYS A 90 16.59 -29.27 -15.33
C LYS A 90 17.62 -30.04 -14.50
N ARG A 91 18.17 -29.45 -13.44
CA ARG A 91 19.15 -30.08 -12.56
C ARG A 91 18.45 -30.87 -11.46
N HIS A 92 18.08 -32.10 -11.79
CA HIS A 92 17.32 -33.00 -10.90
C HIS A 92 18.00 -33.19 -9.53
N ASN A 93 19.32 -33.40 -9.50
CA ASN A 93 20.08 -33.59 -8.25
C ASN A 93 19.93 -32.39 -7.30
N ASP A 94 20.02 -31.17 -7.83
CA ASP A 94 19.89 -29.94 -7.05
C ASP A 94 18.48 -29.76 -6.50
N ILE A 95 17.46 -30.06 -7.31
CA ILE A 95 16.05 -29.97 -6.90
C ILE A 95 15.72 -31.01 -5.84
N ILE A 96 16.20 -32.24 -5.99
CA ILE A 96 16.01 -33.31 -5.00
C ILE A 96 16.65 -32.89 -3.68
N LEU A 97 17.90 -32.42 -3.70
CA LEU A 97 18.59 -31.94 -2.50
C LEU A 97 17.85 -30.77 -1.85
N ALA A 98 17.45 -29.75 -2.62
CA ALA A 98 16.70 -28.61 -2.11
C ALA A 98 15.33 -29.03 -1.53
N THR A 99 14.66 -30.02 -2.14
CA THR A 99 13.37 -30.55 -1.68
C THR A 99 13.53 -31.34 -0.38
N ILE A 100 14.59 -32.15 -0.25
CA ILE A 100 14.93 -32.84 1.01
C ILE A 100 15.19 -31.81 2.11
N VAL A 101 16.00 -30.79 1.82
CA VAL A 101 16.30 -29.71 2.78
C VAL A 101 15.03 -28.95 3.18
N TRP A 102 14.17 -28.59 2.23
CA TRP A 102 12.87 -27.99 2.51
C TRP A 102 12.02 -28.87 3.43
N TYR A 103 11.92 -30.16 3.12
CA TYR A 103 11.17 -31.10 3.94
C TYR A 103 11.71 -31.18 5.38
N CYS A 104 13.04 -31.27 5.51
CA CYS A 104 13.72 -31.28 6.80
C CYS A 104 13.51 -29.98 7.59
N VAL A 105 13.47 -28.82 6.94
CA VAL A 105 13.27 -27.53 7.63
C VAL A 105 11.82 -27.35 8.09
N PHE A 106 10.82 -27.86 7.36
CA PHE A 106 9.40 -27.60 7.68
C PHE A 106 8.69 -28.74 8.41
N TYR A 107 9.07 -30.00 8.19
CA TYR A 107 8.29 -31.16 8.65
C TYR A 107 9.07 -32.17 9.49
N PHE A 108 10.38 -31.96 9.72
CA PHE A 108 11.17 -32.89 10.54
C PHE A 108 10.65 -32.96 11.98
N PRO A 109 10.58 -34.15 12.59
CA PRO A 109 10.00 -34.34 13.92
C PRO A 109 10.68 -33.44 14.96
N PHE A 110 9.87 -32.91 15.88
CA PHE A 110 10.28 -32.00 16.96
C PHE A 110 11.00 -30.70 16.52
N ASP A 111 10.98 -30.41 15.22
CA ASP A 111 11.59 -29.23 14.63
C ASP A 111 13.11 -29.15 14.85
N ILE A 112 13.77 -30.32 14.94
CA ILE A 112 15.18 -30.45 15.33
C ILE A 112 16.09 -29.73 14.33
N VAL A 113 15.90 -29.95 13.03
CA VAL A 113 16.75 -29.37 11.98
C VAL A 113 16.72 -27.84 12.00
N TYR A 114 15.52 -27.25 12.08
CA TYR A 114 15.36 -25.80 12.19
C TYR A 114 16.01 -25.23 13.45
N LYS A 115 15.78 -25.87 14.61
CA LYS A 115 16.38 -25.45 15.89
C LYS A 115 17.91 -25.54 15.84
N LEU A 116 18.45 -26.65 15.33
CA LEU A 116 19.89 -26.90 15.20
C LEU A 116 20.57 -25.83 14.32
N CYS A 117 19.96 -25.49 13.18
CA CYS A 117 20.52 -24.47 12.29
C CYS A 117 20.45 -23.05 12.86
N LYS A 118 19.63 -22.79 13.89
CA LYS A 118 19.59 -21.50 14.60
C LYS A 118 20.61 -21.41 15.73
N ILE A 119 21.23 -22.51 16.14
CA ILE A 119 22.29 -22.49 17.15
C ILE A 119 23.50 -21.71 16.58
N PRO A 120 24.01 -20.67 17.25
CA PRO A 120 25.02 -19.76 16.71
C PRO A 120 26.26 -20.42 16.05
N PRO A 121 26.96 -21.39 16.66
CA PRO A 121 28.10 -22.06 16.02
C PRO A 121 27.74 -22.74 14.70
N ILE A 122 26.58 -23.39 14.63
CA ILE A 122 26.12 -24.07 13.41
C ILE A 122 25.73 -23.05 12.35
N LYS A 123 25.03 -21.98 12.76
CA LYS A 123 24.65 -20.88 11.87
C LYS A 123 25.88 -20.20 11.26
N ILE A 124 26.95 -20.01 12.04
CA ILE A 124 28.24 -19.47 11.57
C ILE A 124 28.82 -20.35 10.47
N ILE A 125 28.95 -21.66 10.70
CA ILE A 125 29.48 -22.61 9.71
C ILE A 125 28.64 -22.58 8.42
N LEU A 126 27.31 -22.63 8.54
CA LEU A 126 26.41 -22.57 7.38
C LEU A 126 26.57 -21.26 6.60
N CYS A 127 26.76 -20.13 7.29
CA CYS A 127 26.97 -18.83 6.66
C CYS A 127 28.31 -18.80 5.90
N VAL A 128 29.40 -19.32 6.47
CA VAL A 128 30.69 -19.43 5.78
C VAL A 128 30.57 -20.25 4.50
N LEU A 129 29.98 -21.45 4.58
CA LEU A 129 29.77 -22.32 3.42
C LEU A 129 28.93 -21.63 2.34
N LYS A 130 27.87 -20.91 2.73
CA LYS A 130 27.04 -20.15 1.79
C LYS A 130 27.82 -19.05 1.06
N GLU A 131 28.69 -18.32 1.76
CA GLU A 131 29.44 -17.22 1.14
C GLU A 131 30.54 -17.72 0.19
N VAL A 132 31.17 -18.87 0.48
CA VAL A 132 32.05 -19.56 -0.49
C VAL A 132 31.26 -19.92 -1.76
N GLN A 133 30.07 -20.50 -1.59
CA GLN A 133 29.21 -20.88 -2.71
C GLN A 133 28.70 -19.68 -3.52
N ARG A 134 28.42 -18.55 -2.85
CA ARG A 134 28.04 -17.30 -3.51
C ARG A 134 29.15 -16.81 -4.44
N THR A 135 30.40 -16.85 -3.97
CA THR A 135 31.55 -16.41 -4.77
C THR A 135 31.69 -17.28 -6.03
N GLN A 136 31.53 -18.60 -5.89
CA GLN A 136 31.53 -19.52 -7.04
C GLN A 136 30.39 -19.24 -8.02
N LYS A 137 29.19 -18.87 -7.52
CA LYS A 137 28.06 -18.47 -8.37
C LYS A 137 28.33 -17.18 -9.16
N ILE A 138 28.95 -16.18 -8.53
CA ILE A 138 29.30 -14.92 -9.19
C ILE A 138 30.36 -15.18 -10.27
N ALA A 139 31.48 -15.83 -9.91
CA ALA A 139 32.55 -16.17 -10.84
C ALA A 139 32.04 -17.04 -12.01
N GLY A 140 31.22 -18.06 -11.72
CA GLY A 140 30.57 -18.89 -12.73
C GLY A 140 29.61 -18.10 -13.62
N GLY A 141 28.88 -17.13 -13.07
CA GLY A 141 28.00 -16.23 -13.81
C GLY A 141 28.74 -15.32 -14.78
N VAL A 142 29.80 -14.65 -14.29
CA VAL A 142 30.68 -13.81 -15.12
C VAL A 142 31.35 -14.64 -16.21
N LYS A 143 31.90 -15.81 -15.87
CA LYS A 143 32.51 -16.74 -16.84
C LYS A 143 31.50 -17.20 -17.90
N TYR A 144 30.26 -17.45 -17.52
CA TYR A 144 29.20 -17.84 -18.45
C TYR A 144 28.82 -16.69 -19.39
N ALA A 145 28.56 -15.50 -18.84
CA ALA A 145 28.22 -14.31 -19.61
C ALA A 145 29.36 -13.87 -20.53
N ALA A 146 30.62 -14.00 -20.10
CA ALA A 146 31.79 -13.66 -20.91
C ALA A 146 31.98 -14.62 -22.08
N ARG A 147 31.49 -15.87 -22.00
CA ARG A 147 31.47 -16.79 -23.14
C ARG A 147 30.40 -16.41 -24.17
N LEU A 148 29.25 -15.92 -23.72
CA LEU A 148 28.12 -15.58 -24.58
C LEU A 148 28.27 -14.17 -25.20
N TYR A 149 28.76 -13.22 -24.41
CA TYR A 149 28.95 -11.82 -24.80
C TYR A 149 30.34 -11.32 -24.37
N PRO A 150 31.43 -11.69 -25.07
CA PRO A 150 32.80 -11.36 -24.67
C PRO A 150 33.07 -9.87 -24.52
N GLU A 151 32.57 -9.04 -25.43
CA GLU A 151 32.83 -7.58 -25.45
C GLU A 151 31.91 -6.78 -24.50
N SER A 152 30.87 -7.40 -23.95
CA SER A 152 29.85 -6.71 -23.15
C SER A 152 30.13 -6.80 -21.65
N TYR A 153 31.07 -5.99 -21.16
CA TYR A 153 31.46 -5.92 -19.74
C TYR A 153 30.28 -5.65 -18.78
N LEU A 154 29.35 -4.79 -19.19
CA LEU A 154 28.16 -4.49 -18.39
C LEU A 154 27.27 -5.73 -18.21
N VAL A 155 27.05 -6.49 -19.29
CA VAL A 155 26.24 -7.72 -19.24
C VAL A 155 26.91 -8.77 -18.35
N GLN A 156 28.23 -8.93 -18.47
CA GLN A 156 29.02 -9.84 -17.61
C GLN A 156 28.86 -9.48 -16.14
N THR A 157 28.98 -8.18 -15.83
CA THR A 157 28.84 -7.67 -14.47
C THR A 157 27.44 -7.90 -13.93
N LEU A 158 26.39 -7.55 -14.70
CA LEU A 158 24.98 -7.71 -14.29
C LEU A 158 24.59 -9.18 -14.07
N VAL A 159 25.07 -10.10 -14.92
CA VAL A 159 24.81 -11.53 -14.75
C VAL A 159 25.50 -12.08 -13.51
N GLY A 160 26.75 -11.68 -13.23
CA GLY A 160 27.45 -12.05 -12.01
C GLY A 160 26.75 -11.53 -10.75
N VAL A 161 26.30 -10.26 -10.75
CA VAL A 161 25.51 -9.67 -9.65
C VAL A 161 24.20 -10.42 -9.46
N SER A 162 23.53 -10.78 -10.56
CA SER A 162 22.24 -11.50 -10.51
C SER A 162 22.40 -12.89 -9.93
N LYS A 163 23.46 -13.63 -10.28
CA LYS A 163 23.77 -14.94 -9.67
C LYS A 163 24.10 -14.82 -8.17
N GLY A 164 24.76 -13.73 -7.75
CA GLY A 164 25.15 -13.49 -6.37
C GLY A 164 24.05 -12.94 -5.45
N ALA A 165 23.25 -11.98 -5.94
CA ALA A 165 22.28 -11.20 -5.16
C ALA A 165 20.82 -11.35 -5.63
N GLY A 166 20.54 -12.25 -6.59
CA GLY A 166 19.20 -12.40 -7.17
C GLY A 166 18.09 -12.79 -6.18
N SER A 167 18.44 -13.31 -5.00
CA SER A 167 17.47 -13.59 -3.93
C SER A 167 16.73 -12.33 -3.44
N GLY A 168 17.36 -11.15 -3.47
CA GLY A 168 16.69 -9.90 -3.06
C GLY A 168 15.57 -9.49 -4.02
N VAL A 169 15.78 -9.66 -5.32
CA VAL A 169 14.79 -9.33 -6.37
C VAL A 169 13.68 -10.38 -6.41
N VAL A 170 14.05 -11.67 -6.42
CA VAL A 170 13.07 -12.78 -6.48
C VAL A 170 12.22 -12.85 -5.21
N LYS A 171 12.68 -12.34 -4.07
CA LYS A 171 11.89 -12.25 -2.83
C LYS A 171 10.58 -11.49 -3.02
N ILE A 172 10.55 -10.46 -3.87
CA ILE A 172 9.31 -9.71 -4.16
C ILE A 172 8.29 -10.59 -4.89
N VAL A 173 8.77 -11.35 -5.89
CA VAL A 173 7.92 -12.30 -6.64
C VAL A 173 7.43 -13.42 -5.73
N GLU A 174 8.31 -13.93 -4.87
CA GLU A 174 7.98 -15.00 -3.93
C GLU A 174 6.98 -14.55 -2.85
N GLN A 175 7.07 -13.30 -2.37
CA GLN A 175 6.05 -12.66 -1.52
C GLN A 175 4.68 -12.61 -2.21
N LEU A 176 4.64 -12.20 -3.49
CA LEU A 176 3.41 -12.20 -4.29
C LEU A 176 2.81 -13.61 -4.45
N VAL A 177 3.63 -14.64 -4.67
CA VAL A 177 3.19 -16.05 -4.74
C VAL A 177 2.51 -16.52 -3.45
N ARG A 178 2.88 -15.95 -2.30
CA ARG A 178 2.27 -16.24 -1.00
C ARG A 178 1.04 -15.37 -0.68
N GLY A 179 0.73 -14.39 -1.53
CA GLY A 179 -0.35 -13.44 -1.30
C GLY A 179 -0.06 -12.42 -0.19
N THR A 180 1.22 -12.26 0.20
CA THR A 180 1.65 -11.25 1.16
C THR A 180 2.54 -10.23 0.46
N TRP A 181 2.19 -8.95 0.48
CA TRP A 181 3.03 -7.90 -0.07
C TRP A 181 3.45 -6.94 1.03
N VAL A 182 4.77 -6.80 1.23
CA VAL A 182 5.35 -5.88 2.22
C VAL A 182 6.27 -4.91 1.48
N PRO A 183 5.83 -3.67 1.18
CA PRO A 183 6.53 -2.74 0.28
C PRO A 183 7.79 -2.09 0.87
N THR A 184 8.23 -2.48 2.07
CA THR A 184 9.24 -1.72 2.82
C THR A 184 10.70 -2.03 2.42
N ASN A 185 10.96 -3.15 1.73
CA ASN A 185 12.33 -3.62 1.47
C ASN A 185 12.55 -3.95 -0.02
N HIS A 186 12.75 -2.92 -0.86
CA HIS A 186 13.16 -3.11 -2.25
C HIS A 186 14.69 -3.06 -2.38
N GLU A 187 15.30 -4.20 -2.70
CA GLU A 187 16.75 -4.34 -2.88
C GLU A 187 17.33 -3.43 -3.99
N ILE A 188 16.50 -3.08 -4.98
CA ILE A 188 16.88 -2.16 -6.07
C ILE A 188 16.88 -0.70 -5.59
N LEU A 189 15.96 -0.33 -4.69
CA LEU A 189 15.84 1.04 -4.17
C LEU A 189 16.85 1.32 -3.07
N ARG A 190 17.10 0.34 -2.18
CA ARG A 190 18.10 0.41 -1.12
C ARG A 190 18.93 -0.88 -1.14
N PRO A 191 20.04 -0.93 -1.88
CA PRO A 191 20.85 -2.13 -1.98
C PRO A 191 21.50 -2.46 -0.64
N SER A 192 21.35 -3.70 -0.17
CA SER A 192 22.06 -4.17 1.02
C SER A 192 23.56 -4.25 0.79
N PHE A 193 24.33 -4.27 1.87
CA PHE A 193 25.78 -4.57 1.84
C PHE A 193 26.10 -5.79 0.95
N THR A 194 25.29 -6.85 1.00
CA THR A 194 25.54 -8.08 0.22
C THR A 194 25.44 -7.82 -1.28
N THR A 195 24.46 -7.03 -1.71
CA THR A 195 24.28 -6.67 -3.13
C THR A 195 25.42 -5.78 -3.62
N LYS A 196 25.86 -4.81 -2.79
CA LYS A 196 27.04 -3.97 -3.07
C LYS A 196 28.32 -4.80 -3.20
N ALA A 197 28.55 -5.72 -2.27
CA ALA A 197 29.67 -6.65 -2.31
C ALA A 197 29.66 -7.55 -3.56
N CYS A 198 28.47 -8.03 -3.99
CA CYS A 198 28.31 -8.79 -5.23
C CYS A 198 28.64 -7.94 -6.47
N ALA A 199 28.26 -6.65 -6.49
CA ALA A 199 28.60 -5.73 -7.57
C ALA A 199 30.12 -5.55 -7.70
N ILE A 200 30.79 -5.23 -6.59
CA ILE A 200 32.25 -5.07 -6.58
C ILE A 200 32.95 -6.37 -7.01
N SER A 201 32.54 -7.51 -6.47
CA SER A 201 33.12 -8.81 -6.81
C SER A 201 32.91 -9.19 -8.28
N SER A 202 31.73 -8.89 -8.83
CA SER A 202 31.41 -9.13 -10.24
C SER A 202 32.26 -8.25 -11.17
N ILE A 203 32.47 -6.98 -10.80
CA ILE A 203 33.37 -6.06 -11.52
C ILE A 203 34.80 -6.60 -11.49
N ILE A 204 35.31 -7.01 -10.32
CA ILE A 204 36.65 -7.58 -10.17
C ILE A 204 36.83 -8.79 -11.09
N PHE A 205 35.94 -9.78 -11.03
CA PHE A 205 36.03 -10.97 -11.90
C PHE A 205 35.89 -10.63 -13.40
N THR A 206 35.11 -9.60 -13.75
CA THR A 206 34.97 -9.13 -15.13
C THR A 206 36.27 -8.48 -15.61
N LEU A 207 36.88 -7.60 -14.81
CA LEU A 207 38.14 -6.94 -15.14
C LEU A 207 39.32 -7.92 -15.21
N GLU A 208 39.34 -8.89 -14.30
CA GLU A 208 40.34 -9.95 -14.24
C GLU A 208 40.27 -10.84 -15.50
N ARG A 209 39.06 -11.16 -15.97
CA ARG A 209 38.87 -12.00 -17.16
C ARG A 209 39.43 -11.39 -18.44
N HIS A 210 39.45 -10.07 -18.54
CA HIS A 210 39.93 -9.33 -19.69
C HIS A 210 41.37 -8.84 -19.53
N SER A 211 42.04 -9.14 -18.41
CA SER A 211 43.44 -8.83 -18.14
C SER A 211 43.85 -7.35 -18.32
N MET A 212 42.89 -6.41 -18.30
CA MET A 212 43.15 -5.00 -18.58
C MET A 212 43.75 -4.24 -17.38
N TYR A 213 43.36 -4.59 -16.15
CA TYR A 213 43.77 -3.86 -14.93
C TYR A 213 44.19 -4.74 -13.75
N VAL A 214 43.85 -6.03 -13.75
CA VAL A 214 44.22 -6.97 -12.69
C VAL A 214 45.21 -7.97 -13.24
N THR A 215 46.48 -7.83 -12.86
CA THR A 215 47.59 -8.73 -13.26
C THR A 215 47.82 -9.86 -12.26
N ALA A 216 47.04 -9.92 -11.17
CA ALA A 216 47.15 -10.94 -10.15
C ALA A 216 46.60 -12.31 -10.64
N PRO A 217 47.15 -13.44 -10.16
CA PRO A 217 46.62 -14.78 -10.47
C PRO A 217 45.15 -14.93 -10.08
N HIS A 218 44.36 -15.59 -10.93
CA HIS A 218 42.92 -15.82 -10.70
C HIS A 218 42.63 -16.47 -9.34
N ASP A 219 43.44 -17.45 -8.97
CA ASP A 219 43.32 -18.22 -7.74
C ASP A 219 43.45 -17.32 -6.50
N LEU A 220 44.36 -16.34 -6.55
CA LEU A 220 44.55 -15.36 -5.48
C LEU A 220 43.40 -14.35 -5.42
N VAL A 221 42.95 -13.83 -6.57
CA VAL A 221 41.81 -12.91 -6.64
C VAL A 221 40.56 -13.58 -6.08
N TYR A 222 40.31 -14.84 -6.46
CA TYR A 222 39.21 -15.65 -5.94
C TYR A 222 39.31 -15.83 -4.41
N LEU A 223 40.50 -16.17 -3.90
CA LEU A 223 40.74 -16.29 -2.45
C LEU A 223 40.43 -14.98 -1.70
N CYS A 224 40.89 -13.84 -2.22
CA CYS A 224 40.62 -12.53 -1.62
C CYS A 224 39.12 -12.21 -1.60
N VAL A 225 38.39 -12.49 -2.68
CA VAL A 225 36.94 -12.24 -2.77
C VAL A 225 36.17 -13.14 -1.80
N VAL A 226 36.52 -14.43 -1.71
CA VAL A 226 35.91 -15.34 -0.72
C VAL A 226 36.18 -14.86 0.70
N GLY A 227 37.44 -14.50 1.00
CA GLY A 227 37.84 -13.97 2.30
C GLY A 227 37.06 -12.70 2.66
N PHE A 228 36.86 -11.80 1.70
CA PHE A 228 36.03 -10.60 1.84
C PHE A 228 34.58 -10.94 2.22
N PHE A 229 33.91 -11.82 1.47
CA PHE A 229 32.52 -12.21 1.78
C PHE A 229 32.40 -12.87 3.16
N VAL A 230 33.30 -13.79 3.48
CA VAL A 230 33.32 -14.47 4.78
C VAL A 230 33.55 -13.48 5.92
N TYR A 231 34.55 -12.60 5.78
CA TYR A 231 34.88 -11.59 6.78
C TYR A 231 33.68 -10.70 7.12
N PHE A 232 33.06 -10.08 6.11
CA PHE A 232 31.93 -9.19 6.36
C PHE A 232 30.68 -9.92 6.81
N LYS A 233 30.47 -11.18 6.38
CA LYS A 233 29.35 -11.98 6.87
C LYS A 233 29.49 -12.32 8.35
N LEU A 234 30.71 -12.66 8.79
CA LEU A 234 31.02 -12.89 10.20
C LEU A 234 30.94 -11.60 11.01
N ALA A 235 31.45 -10.49 10.49
CA ALA A 235 31.34 -9.18 11.13
C ALA A 235 29.87 -8.78 11.34
N ALA A 236 29.00 -8.96 10.33
CA ALA A 236 27.58 -8.68 10.47
C ALA A 236 26.87 -9.59 11.50
N LEU A 237 27.29 -10.86 11.61
CA LEU A 237 26.69 -11.82 12.53
C LEU A 237 27.19 -11.66 13.98
N LEU A 238 28.47 -11.36 14.18
CA LEU A 238 29.11 -11.27 15.49
C LEU A 238 29.07 -9.85 16.09
N LEU A 239 29.27 -8.82 15.27
CA LEU A 239 29.36 -7.42 15.72
C LEU A 239 28.06 -6.63 15.47
N GLY A 240 27.09 -7.20 14.74
CA GLY A 240 25.81 -6.55 14.44
C GLY A 240 25.91 -5.33 13.51
N VAL A 241 27.08 -5.09 12.90
CA VAL A 241 27.29 -3.97 11.97
C VAL A 241 26.59 -4.30 10.64
N GLN A 242 25.51 -3.59 10.32
CA GLN A 242 24.66 -3.89 9.17
C GLN A 242 25.20 -3.36 7.83
N ASP A 243 25.92 -2.22 7.83
CA ASP A 243 26.46 -1.60 6.60
C ASP A 243 27.87 -1.03 6.81
N ALA A 244 28.89 -1.87 6.60
CA ALA A 244 30.29 -1.44 6.71
C ALA A 244 30.76 -0.52 5.57
N LEU A 245 30.05 -0.50 4.43
CA LEU A 245 30.37 0.37 3.27
C LEU A 245 29.68 1.74 3.29
N SER A 246 28.72 1.96 4.20
CA SER A 246 27.97 3.22 4.29
C SER A 246 28.88 4.47 4.44
N PRO A 247 29.96 4.46 5.25
CA PRO A 247 30.85 5.62 5.35
C PRO A 247 31.55 5.96 4.03
N ILE A 248 31.96 4.94 3.27
CA ILE A 248 32.64 5.10 1.98
C ILE A 248 31.65 5.64 0.94
N GLU A 249 30.44 5.09 0.91
CA GLU A 249 29.37 5.54 0.02
C GLU A 249 28.96 6.99 0.32
N ASN A 250 28.81 7.36 1.59
CA ASN A 250 28.49 8.72 1.99
C ASN A 250 29.59 9.71 1.57
N LEU A 251 30.87 9.31 1.68
CA LEU A 251 31.99 10.11 1.22
C LEU A 251 31.98 10.24 -0.31
N PHE A 252 31.73 9.15 -1.04
CA PHE A 252 31.61 9.16 -2.50
C PHE A 252 30.47 10.07 -2.95
N CYS A 253 29.30 9.98 -2.32
CA CYS A 253 28.14 10.82 -2.59
C CYS A 253 28.41 12.29 -2.25
N ALA A 254 29.14 12.57 -1.16
CA ALA A 254 29.54 13.93 -0.81
C ALA A 254 30.47 14.54 -1.87
N VAL A 255 31.45 13.78 -2.37
CA VAL A 255 32.48 14.26 -3.29
C VAL A 255 31.98 14.32 -4.73
N PHE A 256 31.40 13.23 -5.25
CA PHE A 256 31.09 13.09 -6.67
C PHE A 256 29.62 13.37 -7.02
N MET A 257 28.69 13.14 -6.10
CA MET A 257 27.23 13.27 -6.36
C MET A 257 26.64 14.58 -5.83
N GLY A 258 27.48 15.59 -5.57
CA GLY A 258 27.01 16.94 -5.25
C GLY A 258 26.69 17.21 -3.78
N GLY A 259 26.89 16.25 -2.86
CA GLY A 259 26.59 16.47 -1.45
C GLY A 259 27.38 17.62 -0.81
N MET A 260 28.63 17.85 -1.25
CA MET A 260 29.41 19.03 -0.87
C MET A 260 28.84 20.33 -1.46
N PHE A 261 28.44 20.33 -2.73
CA PHE A 261 27.85 21.51 -3.38
C PHE A 261 26.51 21.91 -2.75
N ASP A 262 25.69 20.93 -2.34
CA ASP A 262 24.44 21.17 -1.62
C ASP A 262 24.69 21.72 -0.21
N ALA A 263 25.72 21.23 0.49
CA ALA A 263 26.12 21.74 1.80
C ALA A 263 26.67 23.18 1.70
N PHE A 264 27.49 23.47 0.68
CA PHE A 264 27.95 24.82 0.36
C PHE A 264 26.79 25.74 -0.03
N GLY A 265 25.83 25.27 -0.83
CA GLY A 265 24.63 26.04 -1.19
C GLY A 265 23.78 26.41 0.03
N LYS A 266 23.60 25.47 0.97
CA LYS A 266 22.93 25.74 2.26
C LYS A 266 23.71 26.73 3.12
N ALA A 267 25.03 26.60 3.18
CA ALA A 267 25.89 27.53 3.92
C ALA A 267 25.83 28.95 3.32
N ILE A 268 25.94 29.10 2.00
CA ILE A 268 25.83 30.39 1.30
C ILE A 268 24.44 31.01 1.52
N LYS A 269 23.37 30.21 1.49
CA LYS A 269 22.02 30.68 1.77
C LYS A 269 21.88 31.19 3.21
N ALA A 270 22.43 30.45 4.18
CA ALA A 270 22.48 30.87 5.58
C ALA A 270 23.33 32.15 5.79
N THR A 271 24.45 32.29 5.07
CA THR A 271 25.28 33.52 5.10
C THR A 271 24.55 34.69 4.47
N LYS A 272 23.82 34.49 3.38
CA LYS A 272 23.00 35.52 2.72
C LYS A 272 21.84 35.97 3.62
N GLU A 273 21.21 35.05 4.34
CA GLU A 273 20.20 35.34 5.35
C GLU A 273 20.80 36.11 6.56
N ALA A 274 22.01 35.77 6.99
CA ALA A 274 22.73 36.50 8.05
C ALA A 274 23.15 37.94 7.63
N ILE A 275 23.59 38.12 6.38
CA ILE A 275 23.95 39.44 5.83
C ILE A 275 22.70 40.33 5.70
N ASN A 276 21.57 39.78 5.23
CA ASN A 276 20.31 40.51 5.17
C ASN A 276 19.79 40.92 6.56
N GLY A 277 20.15 40.18 7.61
CA GLY A 277 19.83 40.54 9.00
C GLY A 277 20.64 41.71 9.57
N ASN A 278 21.83 42.00 9.02
CA ASN A 278 22.77 43.01 9.54
C ASN A 278 22.74 44.36 8.79
N ARG A 279 21.79 44.59 7.88
CA ARG A 279 21.60 45.90 7.25
C ARG A 279 20.94 46.88 8.23
N ALA A 280 21.55 48.05 8.45
CA ALA A 280 20.90 49.15 9.14
C ALA A 280 19.66 49.59 8.34
N LEU A 281 18.49 49.52 8.98
CA LEU A 281 17.19 49.80 8.37
C LEU A 281 17.04 51.31 8.15
N THR A 282 16.57 51.71 6.98
CA THR A 282 16.27 53.11 6.65
C THR A 282 15.09 53.63 7.49
N GLU A 283 14.99 54.94 7.72
CA GLU A 283 13.95 55.55 8.59
C GLU A 283 12.52 55.13 8.22
N GLU A 284 12.22 54.91 6.93
CA GLU A 284 10.93 54.39 6.47
C GLU A 284 10.64 52.95 6.93
N GLU A 285 11.66 52.09 7.01
CA GLU A 285 11.53 50.71 7.50
C GLU A 285 11.42 50.66 9.03
N ILE A 286 12.03 51.62 9.73
CA ILE A 286 11.86 51.80 11.18
C ILE A 286 10.42 52.24 11.48
N LEU A 287 9.89 53.20 10.71
CA LEU A 287 8.50 53.64 10.80
C LEU A 287 7.50 52.53 10.44
N ALA A 288 7.82 51.69 9.45
CA ALA A 288 7.01 50.52 9.11
C ALA A 288 7.01 49.48 10.24
N LYS A 289 8.17 49.21 10.85
CA LYS A 289 8.29 48.31 12.02
C LYS A 289 7.66 48.88 13.28
N GLU A 290 7.70 50.19 13.49
CA GLU A 290 6.99 50.85 14.60
C GLU A 290 5.50 50.84 14.38
N ARG A 291 5.00 51.08 13.16
CA ARG A 291 3.58 50.89 12.80
C ARG A 291 3.15 49.44 12.96
N GLU A 292 4.01 48.48 12.61
CA GLU A 292 3.75 47.06 12.82
C GLU A 292 3.77 46.69 14.32
N LYS A 293 4.67 47.27 15.12
CA LYS A 293 4.69 47.15 16.59
C LYS A 293 3.49 47.82 17.25
N LEU A 294 3.02 48.95 16.73
CA LEU A 294 1.80 49.65 17.19
C LEU A 294 0.54 48.87 16.81
N MET A 295 0.49 48.28 15.62
CA MET A 295 -0.56 47.36 15.18
C MET A 295 -0.56 46.06 16.00
N LYS A 296 0.63 45.52 16.33
CA LYS A 296 0.79 44.37 17.23
C LYS A 296 0.39 44.72 18.67
N ARG A 297 0.76 45.89 19.18
CA ARG A 297 0.36 46.41 20.50
C ARG A 297 -1.14 46.68 20.59
N ARG A 298 -1.76 47.26 19.55
CA ARG A 298 -3.24 47.42 19.45
C ARG A 298 -3.97 46.07 19.35
N LYS A 299 -3.37 45.05 18.74
CA LYS A 299 -3.89 43.67 18.73
C LYS A 299 -3.66 42.91 20.04
N THR A 300 -2.75 43.36 20.92
CA THR A 300 -2.51 42.70 22.23
C THR A 300 -3.35 43.27 23.36
N THR A 301 -3.88 44.50 23.25
CA THR A 301 -4.75 45.10 24.28
C THR A 301 -6.24 44.87 24.06
N LEU A 302 -6.64 44.18 22.99
CA LEU A 302 -8.05 43.90 22.71
C LEU A 302 -8.19 42.53 22.00
N ASN A 303 -7.82 41.45 22.69
CA ASN A 303 -8.22 40.07 22.40
C ASN A 303 -7.62 39.14 23.47
N GLU A 304 -8.41 38.83 24.48
CA GLU A 304 -8.14 37.77 25.45
C GLU A 304 -8.06 36.44 24.69
N THR A 305 -6.87 35.85 24.61
CA THR A 305 -6.70 34.51 24.06
C THR A 305 -7.31 33.50 25.06
N PRO A 306 -8.30 32.67 24.68
CA PRO A 306 -8.82 31.64 25.57
C PRO A 306 -7.69 30.64 25.85
N GLU A 307 -7.28 30.58 27.13
CA GLU A 307 -6.35 29.58 27.62
C GLU A 307 -7.14 28.30 27.96
N TYR A 308 -6.65 27.16 27.49
CA TYR A 308 -7.24 25.86 27.77
C TYR A 308 -6.27 25.03 28.62
N PHE A 309 -6.81 24.36 29.63
CA PHE A 309 -6.05 23.46 30.50
C PHE A 309 -6.60 22.05 30.35
N LEU A 310 -5.69 21.08 30.18
CA LEU A 310 -6.00 19.65 30.26
C LEU A 310 -5.57 19.16 31.63
N GLU A 311 -6.54 18.65 32.40
CA GLU A 311 -6.30 18.01 33.70
C GLU A 311 -6.55 16.51 33.61
N LEU A 312 -5.63 15.71 34.15
CA LEU A 312 -5.78 14.25 34.27
C LEU A 312 -6.31 13.89 35.66
N TRP A 313 -7.39 13.12 35.71
CA TRP A 313 -8.01 12.65 36.95
C TRP A 313 -8.01 11.12 37.06
N GLU A 314 -7.84 10.60 38.27
CA GLU A 314 -7.97 9.17 38.59
C GLU A 314 -9.45 8.76 38.65
N SER A 315 -9.80 7.58 38.15
CA SER A 315 -11.18 7.06 38.15
C SER A 315 -11.75 6.78 39.55
N CYS A 316 -10.95 6.83 40.61
CA CYS A 316 -11.40 6.57 41.97
C CYS A 316 -11.95 7.87 42.59
N PRO A 317 -13.22 7.92 43.05
CA PRO A 317 -13.88 9.15 43.50
C PRO A 317 -13.29 9.79 44.78
N SER A 318 -12.25 9.22 45.37
CA SER A 318 -11.59 9.72 46.59
C SER A 318 -10.39 10.65 46.35
N ALA A 319 -9.90 10.81 45.11
CA ALA A 319 -8.76 11.69 44.81
C ALA A 319 -9.21 13.15 44.65
N LYS A 320 -8.82 14.02 45.60
CA LYS A 320 -9.18 15.46 45.62
C LYS A 320 -8.29 16.36 44.75
N SER A 321 -7.23 15.84 44.14
CA SER A 321 -6.29 16.62 43.33
C SER A 321 -5.98 15.96 41.97
N PRO A 322 -5.85 16.73 40.87
CA PRO A 322 -5.51 16.20 39.56
C PRO A 322 -4.09 15.64 39.56
N LEU A 323 -3.90 14.51 38.85
CA LEU A 323 -2.63 13.77 38.78
C LEU A 323 -1.56 14.53 37.99
N ALA A 324 -1.97 15.24 36.94
CA ALA A 324 -1.12 16.11 36.13
C ALA A 324 -1.96 17.22 35.51
N LYS A 325 -1.34 18.40 35.35
CA LYS A 325 -1.95 19.60 34.78
C LYS A 325 -1.00 20.17 33.74
N LYS A 326 -1.46 20.33 32.50
CA LYS A 326 -0.67 21.00 31.46
C LYS A 326 -1.49 22.11 30.79
N LEU A 327 -0.88 23.30 30.76
CA LEU A 327 -1.39 24.47 30.06
C LEU A 327 -0.95 24.44 28.61
N PHE A 328 -1.87 24.64 27.68
CA PHE A 328 -1.53 24.85 26.29
C PHE A 328 -2.28 26.06 25.74
N ARG A 329 -1.53 26.95 25.09
CA ARG A 329 -2.06 28.19 24.53
C ARG A 329 -2.31 27.98 23.05
N LEU A 330 -3.57 28.04 22.62
CA LEU A 330 -3.94 28.00 21.20
C LEU A 330 -3.61 29.35 20.57
N THR A 331 -2.53 29.40 19.79
CA THR A 331 -2.18 30.56 18.97
C THR A 331 -3.25 30.76 17.92
N MET A 332 -3.88 31.95 17.92
CA MET A 332 -4.89 32.37 16.95
C MET A 332 -4.39 32.23 15.51
N THR A 333 -4.78 31.15 14.84
CA THR A 333 -5.14 31.19 13.41
C THR A 333 -6.65 31.34 13.34
N ASP A 334 -7.18 31.97 12.28
CA ASP A 334 -8.51 32.60 12.16
C ASP A 334 -9.78 31.75 12.45
N SER A 335 -9.65 30.57 13.04
CA SER A 335 -10.74 29.66 13.41
C SER A 335 -10.47 29.01 14.77
N SER A 336 -10.66 29.74 15.88
CA SER A 336 -10.65 29.13 17.22
C SER A 336 -11.85 28.17 17.37
N PRO A 337 -11.67 26.98 17.99
CA PRO A 337 -12.79 26.08 18.25
C PRO A 337 -13.81 26.73 19.20
N GLU A 338 -15.09 26.66 18.85
CA GLU A 338 -16.19 27.23 19.65
C GLU A 338 -16.41 26.40 20.93
N GLU A 339 -16.29 25.08 20.81
CA GLU A 339 -16.53 24.14 21.90
C GLU A 339 -15.53 22.96 21.87
N VAL A 340 -15.00 22.61 23.04
CA VAL A 340 -14.17 21.42 23.24
C VAL A 340 -14.76 20.64 24.42
N HIS A 341 -15.38 19.49 24.15
CA HIS A 341 -16.01 18.66 25.19
C HIS A 341 -15.47 17.22 25.17
N TYR A 342 -15.42 16.59 26.34
CA TYR A 342 -15.06 15.18 26.47
C TYR A 342 -16.33 14.32 26.52
N ASN A 343 -16.54 13.49 25.50
CA ASN A 343 -17.64 12.52 25.49
C ASN A 343 -17.21 11.26 26.26
N LYS A 344 -17.73 11.13 27.50
CA LYS A 344 -17.44 9.99 28.39
C LYS A 344 -17.90 8.64 27.85
N ALA A 345 -18.94 8.59 27.03
CA ALA A 345 -19.51 7.33 26.54
C ALA A 345 -18.67 6.70 25.42
N GLN A 346 -18.05 7.53 24.59
CA GLN A 346 -17.25 7.12 23.42
C GLN A 346 -15.73 7.24 23.66
N GLU A 347 -15.31 7.73 24.84
CA GLU A 347 -13.90 8.06 25.18
C GLU A 347 -13.22 8.94 24.10
N VAL A 348 -13.95 9.95 23.59
CA VAL A 348 -13.45 10.87 22.55
C VAL A 348 -13.47 12.33 23.01
N ILE A 349 -12.48 13.12 22.61
CA ILE A 349 -12.52 14.58 22.73
C ILE A 349 -13.15 15.14 21.46
N VAL A 350 -14.27 15.83 21.59
CA VAL A 350 -14.95 16.46 20.46
C VAL A 350 -14.54 17.93 20.41
N ILE A 351 -14.02 18.34 19.26
CA ILE A 351 -13.66 19.73 18.95
C ILE A 351 -14.63 20.22 17.88
N LYS A 352 -15.39 21.28 18.18
CA LYS A 352 -16.34 21.91 17.27
C LYS A 352 -15.83 23.31 16.90
N GLY A 353 -15.59 23.53 15.61
CA GLY A 353 -15.39 24.84 14.98
C GLY A 353 -16.69 25.40 14.41
N LYS A 354 -16.60 26.55 13.72
CA LYS A 354 -17.75 27.25 13.13
C LYS A 354 -18.47 26.44 12.06
N THR A 355 -17.71 25.67 11.26
CA THR A 355 -18.27 24.89 10.14
C THR A 355 -17.82 23.44 10.15
N SER A 356 -17.18 22.98 11.23
CA SER A 356 -16.52 21.68 11.24
C SER A 356 -16.51 21.04 12.64
N ARG A 357 -16.71 19.72 12.70
CA ARG A 357 -16.65 18.93 13.93
C ARG A 357 -15.63 17.82 13.76
N THR A 358 -14.77 17.62 14.76
CA THR A 358 -13.80 16.52 14.78
C THR A 358 -13.87 15.78 16.11
N GLU A 359 -13.85 14.46 16.06
CA GLU A 359 -13.76 13.60 17.25
C GLU A 359 -12.37 12.98 17.34
N ILE A 360 -11.72 13.14 18.49
CA ILE A 360 -10.41 12.57 18.78
C ILE A 360 -10.61 11.33 19.65
N PRO A 361 -10.45 10.11 19.11
CA PRO A 361 -10.48 8.91 19.93
C PRO A 361 -9.28 8.89 20.87
N LEU A 362 -9.52 8.72 22.17
CA LEU A 362 -8.44 8.43 23.11
C LEU A 362 -7.93 7.01 22.85
N ALA A 363 -6.61 6.83 22.87
CA ALA A 363 -6.00 5.52 22.72
C ALA A 363 -6.51 4.58 23.83
N LYS A 364 -7.29 3.58 23.44
CA LYS A 364 -7.84 2.58 24.36
C LYS A 364 -6.69 1.95 25.15
N SER A 365 -6.84 1.86 26.46
CA SER A 365 -5.85 1.19 27.30
C SER A 365 -5.59 -0.23 26.77
N LYS A 366 -4.34 -0.69 26.87
CA LYS A 366 -3.92 -2.04 26.44
C LYS A 366 -4.76 -3.17 27.08
N ILE A 367 -5.40 -2.88 28.22
CA ILE A 367 -6.33 -3.76 28.94
C ILE A 367 -7.66 -3.91 28.20
N GLU A 368 -8.20 -2.85 27.61
CA GLU A 368 -9.44 -2.92 26.83
C GLU A 368 -9.23 -3.54 25.45
N GLU A 369 -8.06 -3.36 24.84
CA GLU A 369 -7.69 -4.05 23.61
C GLU A 369 -7.63 -5.57 23.84
N LEU A 370 -7.05 -6.02 24.96
CA LEU A 370 -7.05 -7.42 25.38
C LEU A 370 -8.45 -7.92 25.76
N THR A 371 -9.31 -7.07 26.33
CA THR A 371 -10.69 -7.42 26.68
C THR A 371 -11.60 -7.47 25.45
N ALA A 372 -11.39 -6.61 24.45
CA ALA A 372 -12.06 -6.62 23.17
C ALA A 372 -11.65 -7.83 22.32
N ILE A 373 -10.38 -8.22 22.35
CA ILE A 373 -9.90 -9.48 21.76
C ILE A 373 -10.52 -10.70 22.47
N SER A 374 -10.67 -10.64 23.80
CA SER A 374 -11.35 -11.68 24.59
C SER A 374 -12.86 -11.77 24.25
N LYS A 375 -13.57 -10.65 24.16
CA LYS A 375 -14.97 -10.59 23.71
C LYS A 375 -15.15 -11.00 22.24
N ALA A 376 -14.21 -10.64 21.36
CA ALA A 376 -14.20 -11.09 19.97
C ALA A 376 -13.94 -12.61 19.83
N LYS A 377 -13.21 -13.21 20.78
CA LYS A 377 -13.06 -14.67 20.90
C LYS A 377 -14.27 -15.37 21.53
N GLN A 378 -15.04 -14.67 22.37
CA GLN A 378 -16.25 -15.19 23.03
C GLN A 378 -17.54 -14.99 22.20
N GLY A 379 -17.53 -14.09 21.22
CA GLY A 379 -18.60 -13.98 20.24
C GLY A 379 -18.76 -15.30 19.49
N LYS A 380 -19.93 -15.94 19.62
CA LYS A 380 -20.29 -17.15 18.86
C LYS A 380 -19.90 -16.94 17.41
N VAL A 381 -18.93 -17.73 16.95
CA VAL A 381 -18.61 -17.92 15.54
C VAL A 381 -19.93 -18.16 14.83
N GLN A 382 -20.42 -17.17 14.07
CA GLN A 382 -21.40 -17.47 13.04
C GLN A 382 -20.72 -18.49 12.15
N ARG A 383 -21.21 -19.73 12.18
CA ARG A 383 -20.78 -20.80 11.29
C ARG A 383 -20.68 -20.19 9.89
N ALA A 384 -19.46 -20.20 9.34
CA ALA A 384 -19.29 -20.03 7.92
C ALA A 384 -20.27 -21.00 7.25
N LYS A 385 -21.17 -20.47 6.41
CA LYS A 385 -22.09 -21.30 5.63
C LYS A 385 -21.23 -22.30 4.89
N THR A 386 -21.34 -23.56 5.28
CA THR A 386 -20.79 -24.71 4.59
C THR A 386 -21.29 -24.61 3.15
N PHE A 387 -20.38 -24.60 2.17
CA PHE A 387 -20.75 -24.76 0.77
C PHE A 387 -21.55 -26.05 0.66
N SER A 388 -22.85 -25.91 0.40
CA SER A 388 -23.68 -27.05 0.03
C SER A 388 -23.17 -27.58 -1.30
N SER A 389 -22.91 -28.88 -1.28
CA SER A 389 -22.56 -29.74 -2.40
C SER A 389 -23.30 -29.42 -3.69
N PHE A 390 -22.59 -29.68 -4.80
CA PHE A 390 -23.01 -29.76 -6.20
C PHE A 390 -24.22 -30.69 -6.47
N ALA A 391 -25.37 -30.39 -5.88
CA ALA A 391 -26.65 -30.95 -6.33
C ALA A 391 -27.41 -29.80 -7.00
N VAL A 392 -27.42 -29.80 -8.34
CA VAL A 392 -28.28 -28.92 -9.13
C VAL A 392 -29.66 -29.56 -9.14
N ASP A 393 -30.70 -28.82 -8.72
CA ASP A 393 -32.09 -29.27 -8.81
C ASP A 393 -32.46 -29.54 -10.28
N PRO A 394 -33.04 -30.71 -10.62
CA PRO A 394 -33.41 -31.06 -12.00
C PRO A 394 -34.35 -30.05 -12.66
N ALA A 395 -35.21 -29.38 -11.88
CA ALA A 395 -36.15 -28.37 -12.36
C ALA A 395 -35.46 -27.10 -12.88
N ALA A 396 -34.28 -26.74 -12.35
CA ALA A 396 -33.54 -25.57 -12.81
C ALA A 396 -32.95 -25.78 -14.23
N GLN A 397 -32.71 -27.03 -14.62
CA GLN A 397 -32.03 -27.36 -15.87
C GLN A 397 -32.90 -27.12 -17.13
N GLU A 398 -34.22 -27.29 -17.04
CA GLU A 398 -35.14 -27.02 -18.16
C GLU A 398 -35.27 -25.52 -18.44
N ASP A 399 -35.36 -24.69 -17.38
CA ASP A 399 -35.45 -23.23 -17.50
C ASP A 399 -34.17 -22.63 -18.12
N PHE A 400 -32.99 -23.19 -17.82
CA PHE A 400 -31.72 -22.73 -18.40
C PHE A 400 -31.57 -23.03 -19.89
N ILE A 401 -32.07 -24.20 -20.34
CA ILE A 401 -32.04 -24.57 -21.76
C ILE A 401 -32.99 -23.68 -22.57
N ALA A 402 -34.19 -23.43 -22.05
CA ALA A 402 -35.16 -22.53 -22.67
C ALA A 402 -34.62 -21.09 -22.75
N PHE A 403 -33.98 -20.60 -21.69
CA PHE A 403 -33.34 -19.29 -21.65
C PHE A 403 -32.21 -19.15 -22.68
N THR A 404 -31.28 -20.11 -22.73
CA THR A 404 -30.12 -20.09 -23.65
C THR A 404 -30.59 -20.11 -25.11
N LYS A 405 -31.66 -20.87 -25.40
CA LYS A 405 -32.29 -20.88 -26.72
C LYS A 405 -32.89 -19.52 -27.10
N CYS A 406 -33.60 -18.86 -26.19
CA CYS A 406 -34.16 -17.53 -26.43
C CYS A 406 -33.06 -16.48 -26.67
N VAL A 407 -31.92 -16.59 -25.97
CA VAL A 407 -30.75 -15.73 -26.20
C VAL A 407 -30.17 -15.98 -27.59
N GLY A 408 -30.02 -17.23 -28.00
CA GLY A 408 -29.57 -17.59 -29.36
C GLY A 408 -30.50 -17.04 -30.45
N ASP A 409 -31.82 -17.18 -30.27
CA ASP A 409 -32.83 -16.65 -31.20
C ASP A 409 -32.73 -15.13 -31.37
N VAL A 410 -32.43 -14.40 -30.29
CA VAL A 410 -32.26 -12.95 -30.32
C VAL A 410 -30.94 -12.55 -31.00
N ILE A 411 -29.86 -13.30 -30.78
CA ILE A 411 -28.56 -13.05 -31.42
C ILE A 411 -28.64 -13.28 -32.94
N GLU A 412 -29.38 -14.30 -33.40
CA GLU A 412 -29.51 -14.61 -34.82
C GLU A 412 -30.36 -13.58 -35.59
N ASN A 413 -31.42 -13.03 -34.97
CA ASN A 413 -32.30 -12.05 -35.63
C ASN A 413 -32.72 -10.94 -34.67
N PRO A 414 -31.88 -9.90 -34.49
CA PRO A 414 -32.13 -8.83 -33.51
C PRO A 414 -33.28 -7.89 -33.88
N THR A 415 -33.77 -7.85 -35.12
CA THR A 415 -34.83 -6.93 -35.58
C THR A 415 -36.26 -7.41 -35.31
N LYS A 416 -36.44 -8.64 -34.77
CA LYS A 416 -37.79 -9.21 -34.55
C LYS A 416 -38.29 -8.98 -33.12
N ASN A 417 -39.18 -8.00 -32.95
CA ASN A 417 -39.86 -7.68 -31.67
C ASN A 417 -40.44 -8.89 -30.91
N LYS A 418 -40.98 -9.91 -31.61
CA LYS A 418 -41.52 -11.13 -30.97
C LYS A 418 -40.48 -11.96 -30.22
N ARG A 419 -39.20 -11.90 -30.60
CA ARG A 419 -38.12 -12.66 -29.95
C ARG A 419 -37.67 -12.00 -28.64
N TRP A 420 -37.62 -10.68 -28.62
CA TRP A 420 -37.33 -9.90 -27.41
C TRP A 420 -38.40 -10.05 -26.33
N THR A 421 -39.68 -10.09 -26.72
CA THR A 421 -40.77 -10.37 -25.76
C THR A 421 -40.74 -11.80 -25.22
N ALA A 422 -40.23 -12.78 -25.99
CA ALA A 422 -39.99 -14.13 -25.50
C ALA A 422 -38.82 -14.18 -24.52
N LEU A 423 -37.72 -13.46 -24.81
CA LEU A 423 -36.58 -13.32 -23.91
C LEU A 423 -36.98 -12.66 -22.59
N LEU A 424 -37.82 -11.61 -22.62
CA LEU A 424 -38.33 -10.97 -21.41
C LEU A 424 -39.06 -11.96 -20.48
N ARG A 425 -39.93 -12.81 -21.02
CA ARG A 425 -40.62 -13.86 -20.24
C ARG A 425 -39.65 -14.91 -19.71
N ALA A 426 -38.61 -15.25 -20.49
CA ALA A 426 -37.59 -16.19 -20.06
C ALA A 426 -36.67 -15.62 -18.96
N LEU A 427 -36.58 -14.30 -18.83
CA LEU A 427 -35.76 -13.62 -17.80
C LEU A 427 -36.50 -13.41 -16.47
N GLU A 428 -37.82 -13.40 -16.47
CA GLU A 428 -38.67 -13.18 -15.29
C GLU A 428 -38.38 -14.14 -14.11
N PRO A 429 -38.13 -15.45 -14.32
CA PRO A 429 -37.78 -16.40 -13.25
C PRO A 429 -36.40 -16.14 -12.61
N PHE A 430 -35.51 -15.40 -13.31
CA PHE A 430 -34.11 -15.21 -12.92
C PHE A 430 -33.83 -13.87 -12.21
N SER A 431 -34.88 -13.11 -11.87
CA SER A 431 -34.81 -11.75 -11.32
C SER A 431 -33.99 -11.57 -10.02
N GLU A 432 -33.68 -12.64 -9.29
CA GLU A 432 -32.84 -12.62 -8.06
C GLU A 432 -31.35 -12.93 -8.30
N GLY A 433 -30.85 -12.82 -9.54
CA GLY A 433 -29.43 -13.06 -9.85
C GLY A 433 -29.03 -14.54 -9.92
N LYS A 434 -30.00 -15.43 -10.15
CA LYS A 434 -29.80 -16.89 -10.28
C LYS A 434 -29.18 -17.30 -11.62
N ALA A 435 -28.96 -16.34 -12.54
CA ALA A 435 -28.47 -16.59 -13.89
C ALA A 435 -26.99 -16.24 -14.13
N ALA A 436 -26.23 -15.97 -13.06
CA ALA A 436 -24.80 -15.68 -13.16
C ALA A 436 -24.03 -16.90 -13.72
N ASN A 437 -23.15 -16.66 -14.70
CA ASN A 437 -22.30 -17.66 -15.39
C ASN A 437 -23.00 -18.66 -16.34
N ILE A 438 -24.26 -18.42 -16.73
CA ILE A 438 -24.94 -19.31 -17.70
C ILE A 438 -24.41 -19.10 -19.12
N LEU A 439 -24.28 -17.83 -19.54
CA LEU A 439 -23.81 -17.50 -20.88
C LEU A 439 -22.29 -17.43 -20.92
N SER A 440 -21.70 -17.90 -22.01
CA SER A 440 -20.29 -17.69 -22.31
C SER A 440 -19.98 -16.19 -22.50
N THR A 441 -18.73 -15.79 -22.29
CA THR A 441 -18.29 -14.40 -22.49
C THR A 441 -18.52 -13.90 -23.92
N PHE A 442 -18.46 -14.80 -24.91
CA PHE A 442 -18.76 -14.52 -26.30
C PHE A 442 -20.26 -14.25 -26.52
N GLU A 443 -21.14 -15.11 -25.99
CA GLU A 443 -22.59 -14.94 -26.09
C GLU A 443 -23.06 -13.66 -25.39
N GLN A 444 -22.48 -13.34 -24.23
CA GLN A 444 -22.78 -12.09 -23.53
C GLN A 444 -22.43 -10.86 -24.37
N SER A 445 -21.27 -10.86 -25.05
CA SER A 445 -20.87 -9.75 -25.92
C SER A 445 -21.80 -9.62 -27.12
N LYS A 446 -22.20 -10.74 -27.73
CA LYS A 446 -23.16 -10.76 -28.85
C LYS A 446 -24.56 -10.34 -28.44
N LEU A 447 -24.97 -10.66 -27.22
CA LEU A 447 -26.24 -10.20 -26.67
C LEU A 447 -26.23 -8.68 -26.51
N VAL A 448 -25.16 -8.09 -25.96
CA VAL A 448 -25.02 -6.62 -25.85
C VAL A 448 -25.03 -5.97 -27.24
N ASP A 449 -24.27 -6.48 -28.22
CA ASP A 449 -24.30 -5.99 -29.61
C ASP A 449 -25.72 -6.03 -30.20
N SER A 450 -26.48 -7.08 -29.89
CA SER A 450 -27.85 -7.27 -30.38
C SER A 450 -28.83 -6.31 -29.72
N ILE A 451 -28.66 -6.04 -28.42
CA ILE A 451 -29.43 -5.04 -27.69
C ILE A 451 -29.18 -3.65 -28.28
N LEU A 452 -27.92 -3.29 -28.57
CA LEU A 452 -27.56 -2.02 -29.19
C LEU A 452 -28.18 -1.83 -30.58
N LYS A 453 -28.20 -2.91 -31.39
CA LYS A 453 -28.85 -2.89 -32.71
C LYS A 453 -30.36 -2.76 -32.62
N PHE A 454 -30.97 -3.46 -31.66
CA PHE A 454 -32.41 -3.40 -31.44
C PHE A 454 -32.85 -2.01 -30.95
N ASP A 455 -32.06 -1.39 -30.08
CA ASP A 455 -32.30 -0.04 -29.59
C ASP A 455 -32.12 1.06 -30.65
N ALA A 456 -31.44 0.76 -31.76
CA ALA A 456 -31.27 1.66 -32.90
C ALA A 456 -32.42 1.56 -33.92
N ASP A 457 -33.35 0.60 -33.73
CA ASP A 457 -34.49 0.38 -34.60
C ASP A 457 -35.65 1.34 -34.22
N GLU A 458 -36.17 2.10 -35.18
CA GLU A 458 -37.16 3.17 -34.95
C GLU A 458 -38.52 2.64 -34.46
N ASP A 459 -38.81 1.36 -34.69
CA ASP A 459 -40.10 0.72 -34.37
C ASP A 459 -40.19 0.17 -32.93
N VAL A 460 -39.17 0.39 -32.09
CA VAL A 460 -39.12 -0.17 -30.72
C VAL A 460 -39.79 0.74 -29.69
N ASN A 461 -40.74 0.17 -28.94
CA ASN A 461 -41.39 0.87 -27.83
C ASN A 461 -40.42 1.03 -26.64
N ARG A 462 -40.08 2.28 -26.31
CA ARG A 462 -39.19 2.67 -25.20
C ARG A 462 -39.52 1.97 -23.88
N LYS A 463 -40.80 1.77 -23.55
CA LYS A 463 -41.22 1.10 -22.30
C LYS A 463 -40.89 -0.39 -22.28
N THR A 464 -40.99 -1.06 -23.42
CA THR A 464 -40.65 -2.48 -23.57
C THR A 464 -39.13 -2.66 -23.46
N MET A 465 -38.36 -1.75 -24.06
CA MET A 465 -36.91 -1.73 -23.95
C MET A 465 -36.44 -1.50 -22.51
N GLU A 466 -37.02 -0.55 -21.80
CA GLU A 466 -36.73 -0.31 -20.38
C GLU A 466 -37.00 -1.55 -19.51
N SER A 467 -38.13 -2.23 -19.74
CA SER A 467 -38.49 -3.44 -19.00
C SER A 467 -37.51 -4.59 -19.28
N LEU A 468 -37.06 -4.71 -20.54
CA LEU A 468 -36.05 -5.68 -20.95
C LEU A 468 -34.69 -5.39 -20.30
N LEU A 469 -34.22 -4.15 -20.38
CA LEU A 469 -32.95 -3.73 -19.79
C LEU A 469 -32.94 -3.96 -18.27
N ASN A 470 -34.04 -3.62 -17.59
CA ASN A 470 -34.21 -3.90 -16.18
C ASN A 470 -34.11 -5.40 -15.91
N ALA A 471 -34.86 -6.25 -16.62
CA ALA A 471 -34.81 -7.71 -16.44
C ALA A 471 -33.43 -8.33 -16.71
N VAL A 472 -32.71 -7.86 -17.75
CA VAL A 472 -31.33 -8.30 -18.06
C VAL A 472 -30.37 -7.92 -16.93
N LEU A 473 -30.53 -6.73 -16.36
CA LEU A 473 -29.70 -6.27 -15.25
C LEU A 473 -30.04 -7.03 -13.96
N CYS A 474 -31.31 -7.13 -13.56
CA CYS A 474 -31.73 -7.88 -12.35
C CYS A 474 -31.24 -9.33 -12.36
N SER A 475 -31.25 -9.97 -13.53
CA SER A 475 -30.84 -11.37 -13.69
C SER A 475 -29.33 -11.62 -13.58
N ARG A 476 -28.48 -10.57 -13.59
CA ARG A 476 -27.00 -10.66 -13.49
C ARG A 476 -26.36 -11.64 -14.48
N VAL A 477 -26.91 -11.70 -15.68
CA VAL A 477 -26.44 -12.59 -16.78
C VAL A 477 -25.11 -12.11 -17.38
N LEU A 478 -24.84 -10.80 -17.34
CA LEU A 478 -23.69 -10.18 -17.96
C LEU A 478 -22.48 -10.15 -17.02
N SER A 479 -21.29 -10.33 -17.58
CA SER A 479 -20.02 -10.02 -16.90
C SER A 479 -19.85 -8.52 -16.71
N TYR A 480 -19.04 -8.14 -15.71
CA TYR A 480 -18.78 -6.73 -15.35
C TYR A 480 -18.43 -5.84 -16.56
N LYS A 481 -17.63 -6.33 -17.51
CA LYS A 481 -17.23 -5.57 -18.70
C LYS A 481 -18.42 -5.25 -19.61
N ASN A 482 -19.24 -6.26 -19.90
CA ASN A 482 -20.39 -6.15 -20.80
C ASN A 482 -21.55 -5.40 -20.14
N GLU A 483 -21.75 -5.62 -18.84
CA GLU A 483 -22.71 -4.86 -18.03
C GLU A 483 -22.34 -3.38 -17.98
N ASN A 484 -21.05 -3.05 -17.87
CA ASN A 484 -20.58 -1.67 -17.85
C ASN A 484 -20.87 -0.92 -19.17
N GLU A 485 -20.68 -1.57 -20.31
CA GLU A 485 -21.01 -1.01 -21.64
C GLU A 485 -22.51 -0.76 -21.78
N LEU A 486 -23.33 -1.72 -21.32
CA LEU A 486 -24.78 -1.58 -21.33
C LEU A 486 -25.27 -0.46 -20.40
N LEU A 487 -24.73 -0.37 -19.19
CA LEU A 487 -25.07 0.68 -18.22
C LEU A 487 -24.68 2.08 -18.74
N GLN A 488 -23.55 2.18 -19.43
CA GLN A 488 -23.14 3.45 -20.05
C GLN A 488 -24.15 3.89 -21.11
N MET A 489 -24.56 2.99 -22.00
CA MET A 489 -25.62 3.26 -22.98
C MET A 489 -26.93 3.68 -22.29
N CYS A 490 -27.32 3.00 -21.21
CA CYS A 490 -28.55 3.33 -20.50
C CYS A 490 -28.56 4.74 -19.90
N ILE A 491 -27.39 5.20 -19.43
CA ILE A 491 -27.25 6.53 -18.86
C ILE A 491 -27.20 7.58 -19.98
N GLU A 492 -26.48 7.32 -21.08
CA GLU A 492 -26.40 8.22 -22.24
C GLU A 492 -27.77 8.45 -22.91
N LYS A 493 -28.61 7.41 -22.99
CA LYS A 493 -29.97 7.49 -23.58
C LYS A 493 -31.07 7.87 -22.58
N GLY A 494 -30.74 7.95 -21.29
CA GLY A 494 -31.65 8.40 -20.23
C GLY A 494 -32.79 7.43 -19.93
N TYR A 495 -32.50 6.14 -19.73
CA TYR A 495 -33.49 5.15 -19.28
C TYR A 495 -33.74 5.27 -17.77
N SER A 496 -34.82 5.96 -17.39
CA SER A 496 -35.07 6.41 -16.00
C SER A 496 -35.30 5.26 -15.02
N THR A 497 -36.03 4.22 -15.42
CA THR A 497 -36.31 3.02 -14.60
C THR A 497 -35.04 2.31 -14.15
N VAL A 498 -34.12 2.08 -15.09
CA VAL A 498 -32.80 1.47 -14.84
C VAL A 498 -31.93 2.36 -13.94
N ILE A 499 -31.96 3.68 -14.16
CA ILE A 499 -31.19 4.64 -13.36
C ILE A 499 -31.69 4.67 -11.90
N GLU A 500 -33.01 4.67 -11.66
CA GLU A 500 -33.56 4.61 -10.30
C GLU A 500 -33.19 3.29 -9.60
N GLU A 501 -33.20 2.17 -10.32
CA GLU A 501 -32.78 0.87 -9.77
C GLU A 501 -31.31 0.91 -9.30
N LEU A 502 -30.43 1.57 -10.05
CA LEU A 502 -29.02 1.78 -9.65
C LEU A 502 -28.91 2.64 -8.38
N PHE A 503 -29.81 3.60 -8.14
CA PHE A 503 -29.81 4.34 -6.88
C PHE A 503 -30.30 3.51 -5.69
N VAL A 504 -31.13 2.49 -5.91
CA VAL A 504 -31.67 1.62 -4.86
C VAL A 504 -30.67 0.51 -4.47
N HIS A 505 -30.05 -0.16 -5.44
CA HIS A 505 -29.16 -1.30 -5.18
C HIS A 505 -27.69 -0.87 -4.98
N GLN A 506 -27.30 -0.70 -3.72
CA GLN A 506 -25.95 -0.28 -3.31
C GLN A 506 -24.86 -1.35 -3.52
N ASP A 507 -25.22 -2.64 -3.53
CA ASP A 507 -24.27 -3.76 -3.62
C ASP A 507 -23.73 -4.02 -5.04
N ARG A 508 -24.28 -3.37 -6.07
CA ARG A 508 -23.84 -3.60 -7.46
C ARG A 508 -22.49 -2.91 -7.70
N ILE A 509 -21.52 -3.69 -8.17
CA ILE A 509 -20.20 -3.18 -8.57
C ILE A 509 -20.36 -2.43 -9.90
N ILE A 510 -19.96 -1.16 -9.93
CA ILE A 510 -20.01 -0.30 -11.12
C ILE A 510 -18.62 0.27 -11.41
N SER A 511 -18.36 0.70 -12.64
CA SER A 511 -17.12 1.41 -12.97
C SER A 511 -17.12 2.84 -12.45
N GLU A 512 -15.93 3.40 -12.28
CA GLU A 512 -15.75 4.79 -11.88
C GLU A 512 -16.30 5.79 -12.92
N ARG A 513 -16.33 5.40 -14.20
CA ARG A 513 -16.97 6.20 -15.26
C ARG A 513 -18.48 6.25 -15.10
N VAL A 514 -19.12 5.10 -14.88
CA VAL A 514 -20.56 5.02 -14.59
C VAL A 514 -20.89 5.76 -13.30
N LEU A 515 -20.03 5.67 -12.28
CA LEU A 515 -20.21 6.43 -11.04
C LEU A 515 -20.15 7.95 -11.27
N ALA A 516 -19.24 8.44 -12.11
CA ALA A 516 -19.14 9.86 -12.45
C ALA A 516 -20.38 10.37 -13.19
N GLU A 517 -20.92 9.59 -14.15
CA GLU A 517 -22.17 9.93 -14.84
C GLU A 517 -23.39 9.84 -13.91
N LEU A 518 -23.44 8.88 -12.98
CA LEU A 518 -24.49 8.82 -11.97
C LEU A 518 -24.46 10.01 -11.02
N LEU A 519 -23.28 10.50 -10.64
CA LEU A 519 -23.13 11.73 -9.86
C LEU A 519 -23.69 12.94 -10.64
N LYS A 520 -23.44 13.01 -11.94
CA LYS A 520 -24.02 14.02 -12.82
C LYS A 520 -25.55 13.95 -12.85
N THR A 521 -26.11 12.77 -13.10
CA THR A 521 -27.57 12.56 -13.11
C THR A 521 -28.20 12.86 -11.76
N ALA A 522 -27.49 12.60 -10.66
CA ALA A 522 -27.98 12.90 -9.31
C ALA A 522 -28.23 14.41 -9.10
N ILE A 523 -27.37 15.29 -9.64
CA ILE A 523 -27.56 16.75 -9.57
C ILE A 523 -28.65 17.21 -10.56
N GLN A 524 -28.68 16.65 -11.76
CA GLN A 524 -29.65 17.06 -12.78
C GLN A 524 -31.11 16.71 -12.37
N GLY A 525 -31.29 15.81 -11.40
CA GLY A 525 -32.58 15.49 -10.79
C GLY A 525 -33.16 16.58 -9.87
N PRO A 526 -34.37 16.33 -9.32
CA PRO A 526 -35.08 17.27 -8.46
C PRO A 526 -34.32 17.52 -7.15
N GLU A 527 -34.28 18.79 -6.72
CA GLU A 527 -33.47 19.30 -5.61
C GLU A 527 -33.66 18.50 -4.30
N ASN A 528 -34.92 18.17 -3.97
CA ASN A 528 -35.30 17.41 -2.78
C ASN A 528 -34.71 15.99 -2.69
N LEU A 529 -34.27 15.41 -3.82
CA LEU A 529 -33.70 14.05 -3.89
C LEU A 529 -32.18 14.02 -4.10
N ARG A 530 -31.54 15.16 -4.42
CA ARG A 530 -30.11 15.22 -4.75
C ARG A 530 -29.24 14.70 -3.61
N ARG A 531 -29.48 15.20 -2.39
CA ARG A 531 -28.75 14.81 -1.19
C ARG A 531 -28.86 13.30 -0.91
N LYS A 532 -30.08 12.76 -0.87
CA LYS A 532 -30.32 11.32 -0.64
C LYS A 532 -29.68 10.43 -1.71
N ARG A 533 -29.68 10.85 -2.97
CA ARG A 533 -29.02 10.10 -4.07
C ARG A 533 -27.50 10.10 -3.90
N ILE A 534 -26.92 11.25 -3.58
CA ILE A 534 -25.49 11.40 -3.35
C ILE A 534 -25.04 10.58 -2.13
N GLU A 535 -25.79 10.60 -1.03
CA GLU A 535 -25.54 9.75 0.15
C GLU A 535 -25.46 8.25 -0.22
N LYS A 536 -26.40 7.76 -1.04
CA LYS A 536 -26.39 6.36 -1.50
C LYS A 536 -25.23 6.04 -2.44
N LEU A 537 -24.78 6.99 -3.27
CA LEU A 537 -23.65 6.78 -4.19
C LEU A 537 -22.30 6.77 -3.48
N ILE A 538 -22.10 7.62 -2.46
CA ILE A 538 -20.83 7.78 -1.73
C ILE A 538 -20.43 6.50 -0.98
N LEU A 539 -21.40 5.71 -0.52
CA LEU A 539 -21.16 4.46 0.19
C LEU A 539 -20.47 3.39 -0.69
N ARG A 540 -20.53 3.55 -2.03
CA ARG A 540 -19.86 2.64 -2.96
C ARG A 540 -18.33 2.69 -2.82
N LYS A 541 -17.66 1.60 -3.19
CA LYS A 541 -16.19 1.54 -3.27
C LYS A 541 -15.75 2.06 -4.63
N TYR A 542 -14.75 2.92 -4.65
CA TYR A 542 -14.19 3.52 -5.87
C TYR A 542 -12.67 3.70 -5.72
N SER A 543 -11.94 3.59 -6.82
CA SER A 543 -10.53 3.99 -6.89
C SER A 543 -10.41 5.51 -7.04
N ARG A 544 -9.56 6.14 -6.22
CA ARG A 544 -9.36 7.62 -6.24
C ARG A 544 -8.80 8.10 -7.58
N GLU A 545 -7.85 7.37 -8.14
CA GLU A 545 -7.17 7.76 -9.40
C GLU A 545 -8.11 7.60 -10.60
N ALA A 546 -8.78 6.45 -10.71
CA ALA A 546 -9.69 6.16 -11.82
C ALA A 546 -10.92 7.07 -11.81
N LEU A 547 -11.45 7.39 -10.61
CA LEU A 547 -12.57 8.32 -10.47
C LEU A 547 -12.14 9.76 -10.77
N SER A 548 -10.94 10.18 -10.38
CA SER A 548 -10.42 11.51 -10.71
C SER A 548 -10.37 11.72 -12.23
N LEU A 549 -9.80 10.75 -12.97
CA LEU A 549 -9.73 10.81 -14.43
C LEU A 549 -11.14 10.82 -15.06
N SER A 550 -12.02 9.94 -14.60
CA SER A 550 -13.39 9.83 -15.12
C SER A 550 -14.20 11.11 -14.83
N ALA A 551 -14.06 11.68 -13.64
CA ALA A 551 -14.71 12.93 -13.25
C ALA A 551 -14.26 14.12 -14.09
N THR A 552 -13.00 14.17 -14.52
CA THR A 552 -12.49 15.21 -15.44
C THR A 552 -13.18 15.18 -16.82
N HIS A 553 -13.58 13.99 -17.28
CA HIS A 553 -14.24 13.78 -18.57
C HIS A 553 -15.77 13.92 -18.52
N SER A 554 -16.41 13.43 -17.45
CA SER A 554 -17.87 13.34 -17.35
C SER A 554 -18.56 14.57 -16.74
N LEU A 555 -17.92 15.22 -15.76
CA LEU A 555 -18.49 16.32 -14.98
C LEU A 555 -17.99 17.68 -15.47
N ALA A 556 -18.91 18.63 -15.65
CA ALA A 556 -18.56 20.03 -15.82
C ALA A 556 -18.11 20.67 -14.50
N THR A 557 -17.32 21.75 -14.57
CA THR A 557 -16.79 22.44 -13.39
C THR A 557 -17.89 22.94 -12.43
N GLY A 558 -19.01 23.45 -12.97
CA GLY A 558 -20.17 23.84 -12.17
C GLY A 558 -20.89 22.67 -11.50
N GLU A 559 -20.97 21.51 -12.17
CA GLU A 559 -21.56 20.28 -11.62
C GLU A 559 -20.70 19.74 -10.46
N ALA A 560 -19.38 19.73 -10.65
CA ALA A 560 -18.44 19.30 -9.60
C ALA A 560 -18.51 20.19 -8.35
N LEU A 561 -18.65 21.51 -8.50
CA LEU A 561 -18.82 22.45 -7.38
C LEU A 561 -20.12 22.20 -6.61
N GLU A 562 -21.22 21.93 -7.31
CA GLU A 562 -22.51 21.65 -6.69
C GLU A 562 -22.47 20.31 -5.91
N ILE A 563 -21.79 19.28 -6.44
CA ILE A 563 -21.54 18.04 -5.70
C ILE A 563 -20.72 18.33 -4.45
N MET A 564 -19.61 19.06 -4.58
CA MET A 564 -18.75 19.39 -3.44
C MET A 564 -19.50 20.16 -2.37
N LYS A 565 -20.40 21.07 -2.73
CA LYS A 565 -21.28 21.76 -1.78
C LYS A 565 -22.17 20.79 -1.01
N ILE A 566 -22.87 19.88 -1.71
CA ILE A 566 -23.73 18.87 -1.05
C ILE A 566 -22.87 17.93 -0.18
N LEU A 567 -21.66 17.58 -0.59
CA LEU A 567 -20.73 16.79 0.22
C LEU A 567 -20.28 17.53 1.48
N THR A 568 -20.05 18.84 1.38
CA THR A 568 -19.76 19.70 2.53
C THR A 568 -20.96 19.77 3.46
N GLU A 569 -22.19 19.87 2.95
CA GLU A 569 -23.42 19.80 3.74
C GLU A 569 -23.62 18.42 4.40
N ILE A 570 -23.29 17.32 3.72
CA ILE A 570 -23.30 15.96 4.31
C ILE A 570 -22.25 15.85 5.42
N TYR A 571 -21.11 16.51 5.28
CA TYR A 571 -20.07 16.56 6.31
C TYR A 571 -20.46 17.47 7.50
N GLN A 572 -21.17 18.57 7.24
CA GLN A 572 -21.55 19.59 8.23
C GLN A 572 -22.86 19.28 8.97
N GLY A 573 -23.84 18.69 8.27
CA GLY A 573 -25.21 18.52 8.71
C GLY A 573 -25.38 17.43 9.76
N PHE A 574 -25.21 17.81 11.02
CA PHE A 574 -25.66 17.09 12.22
C PHE A 574 -26.75 17.89 12.92
N GLU A 575 -27.95 17.93 12.33
CA GLU A 575 -29.19 18.24 13.04
C GLU A 575 -30.30 17.48 12.33
N VAL A 576 -30.54 16.20 12.68
CA VAL A 576 -31.86 15.56 12.69
C VAL A 576 -31.70 14.23 13.43
N GLU A 577 -32.44 14.11 14.53
CA GLU A 577 -32.73 12.89 15.27
C GLU A 577 -33.21 11.79 14.30
N GLU A 578 -32.85 10.52 14.53
CA GLU A 578 -33.23 9.31 13.77
C GLU A 578 -32.19 8.76 12.78
N LEU A 579 -31.07 8.23 13.29
CA LEU A 579 -30.58 6.92 12.80
C LEU A 579 -29.76 6.21 13.90
N ASN A 580 -30.21 5.00 14.27
CA ASN A 580 -29.73 4.25 15.43
C ASN A 580 -28.32 3.61 15.31
N ASN A 581 -27.44 4.07 14.41
CA ASN A 581 -26.12 3.43 14.19
C ASN A 581 -24.97 4.44 13.99
N ASP A 582 -24.29 4.77 15.09
CA ASP A 582 -23.07 5.61 15.23
C ASP A 582 -21.86 5.18 14.32
N ILE A 583 -21.93 3.99 13.70
CA ILE A 583 -20.88 3.43 12.82
C ILE A 583 -21.06 3.90 11.36
N ASP A 584 -22.30 4.02 10.88
CA ASP A 584 -22.59 4.35 9.48
C ASP A 584 -22.33 5.83 9.18
N GLU A 585 -22.51 6.69 10.19
CA GLU A 585 -22.29 8.14 10.10
C GLU A 585 -20.81 8.50 9.90
N LYS A 586 -19.91 7.83 10.64
CA LYS A 586 -18.45 8.03 10.51
C LYS A 586 -17.94 7.60 9.15
N ILE A 587 -18.52 6.53 8.59
CA ILE A 587 -18.19 6.04 7.26
C ILE A 587 -18.64 7.06 6.21
N LEU A 588 -19.84 7.63 6.35
CA LEU A 588 -20.39 8.61 5.41
C LEU A 588 -19.55 9.89 5.37
N ALA A 589 -19.21 10.46 6.53
CA ALA A 589 -18.37 11.66 6.62
C ALA A 589 -16.96 11.45 6.03
N SER A 590 -16.33 10.31 6.34
CA SER A 590 -15.01 9.96 5.79
C SER A 590 -15.05 9.80 4.26
N LYS A 591 -16.09 9.17 3.74
CA LYS A 591 -16.30 8.97 2.30
C LYS A 591 -16.62 10.27 1.58
N ALA A 592 -17.38 11.18 2.20
CA ALA A 592 -17.67 12.50 1.67
C ALA A 592 -16.37 13.32 1.50
N LEU A 593 -15.53 13.36 2.53
CA LEU A 593 -14.23 14.02 2.48
C LEU A 593 -13.30 13.44 1.40
N SER A 594 -13.29 12.10 1.28
CA SER A 594 -12.54 11.41 0.23
C SER A 594 -13.00 11.81 -1.18
N LEU A 595 -14.30 11.98 -1.39
CA LEU A 595 -14.85 12.38 -2.69
C LEU A 595 -14.61 13.87 -2.99
N ILE A 596 -14.72 14.75 -1.99
CA ILE A 596 -14.34 16.17 -2.09
C ILE A 596 -12.88 16.28 -2.57
N THR A 597 -11.97 15.49 -1.98
CA THR A 597 -10.55 15.48 -2.35
C THR A 597 -10.34 15.05 -3.80
N VAL A 598 -11.06 14.01 -4.27
CA VAL A 598 -10.99 13.54 -5.66
C VAL A 598 -11.49 14.61 -6.62
N LEU A 599 -12.63 15.23 -6.34
CA LEU A 599 -13.20 16.27 -7.19
C LEU A 599 -12.32 17.53 -7.24
N MET A 600 -11.76 17.94 -6.10
CA MET A 600 -10.77 19.01 -6.05
C MET A 600 -9.54 18.70 -6.92
N ASN A 601 -8.94 17.52 -6.77
CA ASN A 601 -7.77 17.16 -7.57
C ASN A 601 -8.06 17.16 -9.07
N SER A 602 -9.27 16.74 -9.47
CA SER A 602 -9.68 16.67 -10.87
C SER A 602 -10.04 18.02 -11.50
N HIS A 603 -10.56 18.98 -10.72
CA HIS A 603 -11.15 20.23 -11.24
C HIS A 603 -10.51 21.53 -10.72
N ALA A 604 -9.62 21.49 -9.72
CA ALA A 604 -9.06 22.69 -9.08
C ALA A 604 -8.45 23.70 -10.07
N ASN A 605 -7.63 23.23 -11.02
CA ASN A 605 -7.00 24.11 -12.02
C ASN A 605 -8.02 24.80 -12.93
N ARG A 606 -9.13 24.12 -13.26
CA ARG A 606 -10.21 24.69 -14.07
C ARG A 606 -11.03 25.71 -13.27
N ILE A 607 -11.31 25.41 -12.00
CA ILE A 607 -12.02 26.30 -11.08
C ILE A 607 -11.24 27.60 -10.84
N ILE A 608 -9.91 27.53 -10.69
CA ILE A 608 -9.06 28.71 -10.49
C ILE A 608 -9.14 29.67 -11.69
N ASN A 609 -9.25 29.14 -12.92
CA ASN A 609 -9.25 29.95 -14.14
C ASN A 609 -10.64 30.52 -14.52
N GLU A 610 -11.74 30.10 -13.87
CA GLU A 610 -13.10 30.54 -14.18
C GLU A 610 -13.65 31.53 -13.14
N ASP A 611 -13.53 32.83 -13.42
CA ASP A 611 -13.92 33.92 -12.50
C ASP A 611 -15.38 33.84 -11.99
N LYS A 612 -16.31 33.31 -12.81
CA LYS A 612 -17.73 33.19 -12.46
C LYS A 612 -18.02 32.19 -11.34
N GLN A 613 -17.07 31.29 -11.03
CA GLN A 613 -17.25 30.21 -10.05
C GLN A 613 -16.49 30.46 -8.74
N HIS A 614 -15.72 31.54 -8.63
CA HIS A 614 -14.89 31.84 -7.46
C HIS A 614 -15.70 32.04 -6.18
N GLN A 615 -16.92 32.59 -6.25
CA GLN A 615 -17.75 32.79 -5.06
C GLN A 615 -18.24 31.46 -4.46
N LYS A 616 -18.70 30.52 -5.30
CA LYS A 616 -19.08 29.16 -4.87
C LYS A 616 -17.87 28.38 -4.35
N PHE A 617 -16.71 28.57 -4.98
CA PHE A 617 -15.47 27.96 -4.54
C PHE A 617 -14.94 28.55 -3.22
N ALA A 618 -15.18 29.84 -2.93
CA ALA A 618 -14.73 30.49 -1.69
C ALA A 618 -15.35 29.84 -0.45
N GLU A 619 -16.63 29.46 -0.48
CA GLU A 619 -17.30 28.74 0.61
C GLU A 619 -16.62 27.39 0.90
N ILE A 620 -16.31 26.63 -0.17
CA ILE A 620 -15.64 25.32 -0.07
C ILE A 620 -14.17 25.50 0.36
N SER A 621 -13.48 26.51 -0.15
CA SER A 621 -12.09 26.84 0.21
C SER A 621 -11.97 27.25 1.67
N ASN A 622 -12.91 28.05 2.19
CA ASN A 622 -12.95 28.42 3.60
C ASN A 622 -13.14 27.19 4.51
N PHE A 623 -14.01 26.26 4.12
CA PHE A 623 -14.17 24.97 4.81
C PHE A 623 -12.86 24.14 4.82
N ILE A 624 -12.14 24.06 3.70
CA ILE A 624 -10.86 23.34 3.60
C ILE A 624 -9.77 23.99 4.47
N ILE A 625 -9.70 25.33 4.46
CA ILE A 625 -8.75 26.09 5.28
C ILE A 625 -9.04 25.90 6.77
N GLU A 626 -10.32 25.92 7.18
CA GLU A 626 -10.74 25.62 8.55
C GLU A 626 -10.36 24.18 8.96
N MET A 627 -10.59 23.20 8.08
CA MET A 627 -10.15 21.82 8.31
C MET A 627 -8.64 21.68 8.49
N GLN A 628 -7.82 22.35 7.66
CA GLN A 628 -6.36 22.33 7.80
C GLN A 628 -5.91 22.97 9.13
N SER A 629 -6.55 24.06 9.53
CA SER A 629 -6.34 24.73 10.83
C SER A 629 -6.69 23.79 12.00
N MET A 630 -7.78 23.03 11.90
CA MET A 630 -8.15 22.02 12.89
C MET A 630 -7.17 20.83 12.96
N ILE A 631 -6.60 20.37 11.83
CA ILE A 631 -5.58 19.31 11.83
C ILE A 631 -4.31 19.77 12.58
N SER A 632 -3.91 21.03 12.40
CA SER A 632 -2.80 21.62 13.15
C SER A 632 -3.10 21.69 14.65
N THR A 633 -4.33 22.07 15.00
CA THR A 633 -4.83 22.07 16.38
C THR A 633 -4.86 20.65 16.97
N PHE A 634 -5.29 19.66 16.20
CA PHE A 634 -5.31 18.24 16.54
C PHE A 634 -3.90 17.72 16.87
N SER A 635 -2.92 18.00 16.01
CA SER A 635 -1.53 17.58 16.24
C SER A 635 -0.97 18.15 17.55
N LYS A 636 -1.27 19.42 17.84
CA LYS A 636 -0.85 20.06 19.09
C LYS A 636 -1.50 19.44 20.33
N VAL A 637 -2.80 19.15 20.27
CA VAL A 637 -3.53 18.49 21.38
C VAL A 637 -3.03 17.05 21.58
N GLN A 638 -2.76 16.30 20.51
CA GLN A 638 -2.22 14.95 20.58
C GLN A 638 -0.81 14.92 21.20
N VAL A 639 0.06 15.85 20.80
CA VAL A 639 1.41 16.00 21.41
C VAL A 639 1.30 16.35 22.89
N ALA A 640 0.42 17.29 23.25
CA ALA A 640 0.20 17.66 24.65
C ALA A 640 -0.31 16.47 25.47
N PHE A 641 -1.23 15.67 24.91
CA PHE A 641 -1.73 14.45 25.55
C PHE A 641 -0.62 13.42 25.78
N GLN A 642 0.19 13.13 24.75
CA GLN A 642 1.27 12.14 24.84
C GLN A 642 2.30 12.53 25.91
N GLN A 643 2.69 13.79 25.95
CA GLN A 643 3.62 14.30 26.97
C GLN A 643 3.03 14.21 28.38
N THR A 644 1.74 14.49 28.55
CA THR A 644 1.08 14.40 29.86
C THR A 644 0.90 12.94 30.30
N ALA A 645 0.69 12.02 29.35
CA ALA A 645 0.63 10.58 29.64
C ALA A 645 2.01 10.00 30.03
N GLU A 646 3.10 10.46 29.41
CA GLU A 646 4.48 10.06 29.71
C GLU A 646 4.91 10.47 31.13
N GLU A 647 4.55 11.69 31.58
CA GLU A 647 4.78 12.15 32.95
C GLU A 647 4.13 11.23 34.02
N CYS A 648 3.06 10.53 33.67
CA CYS A 648 2.28 9.69 34.57
C CYS A 648 2.74 8.20 34.62
N HIS A 649 3.57 7.74 33.68
CA HIS A 649 4.02 6.33 33.57
C HIS A 649 5.11 5.92 34.59
N SER A 650 5.60 6.85 35.41
CA SER A 650 6.69 6.62 36.37
C SER A 650 6.35 5.65 37.52
N ASN A 651 5.08 5.31 37.74
CA ASN A 651 4.63 4.55 38.93
C ASN A 651 3.99 3.16 38.66
N GLY A 652 4.19 2.57 37.47
CA GLY A 652 3.96 1.13 37.24
C GLY A 652 2.53 0.59 37.46
N THR A 653 1.52 1.44 37.63
CA THR A 653 0.10 1.07 37.78
C THR A 653 -0.72 1.60 36.61
N VAL A 654 -1.44 0.72 35.92
CA VAL A 654 -2.30 1.09 34.79
C VAL A 654 -3.58 1.74 35.34
N ARG A 655 -3.74 3.05 35.14
CA ARG A 655 -4.90 3.84 35.62
C ARG A 655 -5.78 4.25 34.44
N ARG A 656 -7.11 4.27 34.63
CA ARG A 656 -8.09 4.82 33.66
C ARG A 656 -8.15 6.34 33.84
N ILE A 657 -7.93 7.08 32.76
CA ILE A 657 -7.66 8.52 32.78
C ILE A 657 -8.89 9.27 32.24
N HIS A 658 -9.39 10.26 33.00
CA HIS A 658 -10.45 11.17 32.54
C HIS A 658 -9.90 12.58 32.34
N LEU A 659 -10.33 13.23 31.25
CA LEU A 659 -9.91 14.58 30.85
C LEU A 659 -11.08 15.57 31.03
N LYS A 660 -10.78 16.73 31.63
CA LYS A 660 -11.68 17.91 31.63
C LYS A 660 -10.98 19.08 30.97
N ALA A 661 -11.50 19.53 29.83
CA ALA A 661 -11.10 20.80 29.22
C ALA A 661 -11.88 21.94 29.90
N HIS A 662 -11.17 22.97 30.36
CA HIS A 662 -11.77 24.20 30.86
C HIS A 662 -11.44 25.36 29.93
N LYS A 663 -12.42 26.20 29.65
CA LYS A 663 -12.24 27.49 28.99
C LYS A 663 -12.09 28.53 30.09
N LEU A 664 -10.95 29.22 30.16
CA LEU A 664 -10.84 30.38 31.05
C LEU A 664 -11.68 31.50 30.45
N VAL A 665 -12.85 31.75 31.06
CA VAL A 665 -13.55 33.02 30.93
C VAL A 665 -13.02 33.86 32.08
N LEU A 666 -12.25 34.89 31.77
CA LEU A 666 -12.02 36.00 32.69
C LEU A 666 -12.98 37.11 32.31
#